data_AF-M4EVU8-F1
#
_entry.id   AF-M4EVU8-F1
#
_cell.length_a   1.000
_cell.length_b   1.000
_cell.length_c   1.000
_cell.angle_alpha   90.00
_cell.angle_beta   90.00
_cell.angle_gamma   90.00
#
_symmetry.space_group_name_H-M   'P 1'
#
loop_
_entity.id
_entity.type
_entity.pdbx_description
1 polymer ?
#
loop_
_entity_poly.entity_id
_entity_poly.type
_entity_poly.pdbx_seq_one_letter_code
_entity_poly.pdbx_strand_id
1 'polypeptide(L)'
;MIRHALARTGTTLRSLLFFFLLLDLSIYSISINARSNEHASFPPRGWNSYDSFCWTISEAEFLQSAETISKRLLPHGYQYVVVDYLWYRKKVQGAYVDSLGLDVIDEWGRMHPDPARWPSSKGGKGFTQVAEKVHGMGLKFGIHVMGGISTQAYNANTLVMDSVKGGAYEEAGRQWRAKEIGMKEKACVWMPHGFMSVNTKLGAGKAFLRSLYRKYAEWGVDFIKHDCVFGDDFNLDEITIVSEVLKELDRPVLYSISPGTSVTPTMAKEVSQLVNMYRITGDDWDTWRDVVAHFDISRDLSASSMIGAQGLQGKSWPDLDMLPLGWLTDPGSNFGPHRACNLTMEEQKTQMTLWSIAKSPLMFGGDVRKLDDATYNLITNPTLLEINSYSSNNMEFPYITTARVSGEKHNIHPHVLTGNNVSTTHAFVLTSCKEPKANTWSVVDEKSGKICWNQYSSEKPEKPFCLYNRKALLASSEELYQGKLHLQTNDKAESCLGASSRKKLTSKDYSRGALSPCKLDANQMWELHSNGTLENSYSGLCAVLNPVKAAGASSSSSGVRSWIATGRRGEVYVAFFNLNPVKTTVSAKISDIAKALQNKTHLEGASCKSHEIWSDLSVSQSNFLSPRSDVETVGAELESGRADEEQAADVESFPSLKEAASNAKSKKKKMMTLSEFTSGRGSVGLTQQEILHLPTGPRQRSEDEMLQPGTEEEKMLKGSD
;
A
#
# COMPACT_ATOMS: atom_id res chain seq x y z
N MET A 1 30.00 -72.20 32.32
CA MET A 1 28.71 -71.60 31.91
C MET A 1 28.54 -70.11 32.23
N ILE A 2 29.26 -69.52 33.20
CA ILE A 2 29.00 -68.13 33.63
C ILE A 2 29.67 -67.05 32.75
N ARG A 3 30.78 -67.36 32.06
CA ARG A 3 31.47 -66.38 31.18
C ARG A 3 30.76 -66.11 29.83
N HIS A 4 29.90 -67.00 29.35
CA HIS A 4 29.13 -66.77 28.12
C HIS A 4 27.81 -66.01 28.34
N ALA A 5 27.30 -65.99 29.57
CA ALA A 5 26.08 -65.24 29.90
C ALA A 5 26.33 -63.73 30.00
N LEU A 6 27.51 -63.31 30.52
CA LEU A 6 27.88 -61.90 30.68
C LEU A 6 28.23 -61.18 29.38
N ALA A 7 28.70 -61.91 28.35
CA ALA A 7 29.01 -61.32 27.05
C ALA A 7 27.75 -61.02 26.22
N ARG A 8 26.68 -61.82 26.38
CA ARG A 8 25.39 -61.64 25.70
C ARG A 8 24.51 -60.56 26.34
N THR A 9 24.60 -60.35 27.65
CA THR A 9 23.86 -59.28 28.33
C THR A 9 24.49 -57.90 28.14
N GLY A 10 25.82 -57.82 27.99
CA GLY A 10 26.51 -56.56 27.71
C GLY A 10 26.27 -56.01 26.31
N THR A 11 26.05 -56.88 25.31
CA THR A 11 25.74 -56.47 23.93
C THR A 11 24.29 -56.02 23.79
N THR A 12 23.34 -56.68 24.44
CA THR A 12 21.94 -56.24 24.44
C THR A 12 21.74 -54.94 25.20
N LEU A 13 22.42 -54.73 26.34
CA LEU A 13 22.32 -53.48 27.10
C LEU A 13 22.95 -52.29 26.34
N ARG A 14 24.09 -52.49 25.66
CA ARG A 14 24.67 -51.45 24.78
C ARG A 14 23.79 -51.15 23.57
N SER A 15 23.16 -52.15 22.97
CA SER A 15 22.27 -51.96 21.83
C SER A 15 20.96 -51.25 22.23
N LEU A 16 20.42 -51.54 23.42
CA LEU A 16 19.27 -50.83 24.00
C LEU A 16 19.61 -49.38 24.35
N LEU A 17 20.77 -49.11 24.97
CA LEU A 17 21.23 -47.74 25.25
C LEU A 17 21.48 -46.94 23.96
N PHE A 18 21.98 -47.56 22.89
CA PHE A 18 22.14 -46.91 21.59
C PHE A 18 20.79 -46.63 20.92
N PHE A 19 19.81 -47.54 21.08
CA PHE A 19 18.46 -47.36 20.55
C PHE A 19 17.70 -46.27 21.32
N PHE A 20 17.84 -46.18 22.64
CA PHE A 20 17.28 -45.08 23.44
C PHE A 20 17.97 -43.74 23.18
N LEU A 21 19.29 -43.70 22.97
CA LEU A 21 19.98 -42.48 22.54
C LEU A 21 19.54 -42.02 21.14
N LEU A 22 19.33 -42.96 20.20
CA LEU A 22 18.81 -42.64 18.87
C LEU A 22 17.32 -42.26 18.91
N LEU A 23 16.53 -42.85 19.83
CA LEU A 23 15.14 -42.46 20.05
C LEU A 23 15.07 -41.06 20.67
N ASP A 24 15.90 -40.73 21.66
CA ASP A 24 16.02 -39.40 22.25
C ASP A 24 16.55 -38.37 21.25
N LEU A 25 17.51 -38.72 20.39
CA LEU A 25 17.92 -37.87 19.26
C LEU A 25 16.81 -37.71 18.21
N SER A 26 15.98 -38.73 17.97
CA SER A 26 14.84 -38.63 17.04
C SER A 26 13.66 -37.85 17.63
N ILE A 27 13.43 -37.92 18.94
CA ILE A 27 12.38 -37.16 19.65
C ILE A 27 12.82 -35.70 19.86
N TYR A 28 14.11 -35.44 20.09
CA TYR A 28 14.67 -34.08 20.01
C TYR A 28 14.67 -33.52 18.57
N SER A 29 14.78 -34.37 17.54
CA SER A 29 14.70 -33.93 16.14
C SER A 29 13.26 -33.74 15.63
N ILE A 30 12.24 -34.12 16.41
CA ILE A 30 10.82 -34.01 16.00
C ILE A 30 10.06 -32.90 16.76
N SER A 31 10.71 -32.14 17.64
CA SER A 31 10.10 -30.95 18.29
C SER A 31 10.76 -29.61 17.96
N ILE A 32 11.64 -29.56 16.95
CA ILE A 32 11.94 -28.31 16.26
C ILE A 32 11.31 -28.39 14.87
N ASN A 33 9.98 -28.40 14.84
CA ASN A 33 9.29 -27.69 13.78
C ASN A 33 9.55 -26.20 14.04
N ALA A 34 10.78 -25.76 13.78
CA ALA A 34 11.00 -24.37 13.44
C ALA A 34 10.16 -24.18 12.18
N ARG A 35 8.92 -23.71 12.36
CA ARG A 35 8.30 -22.84 11.37
C ARG A 35 9.44 -21.90 11.01
N SER A 36 9.97 -22.04 9.80
CA SER A 36 10.82 -21.02 9.23
C SER A 36 10.05 -19.72 9.44
N ASN A 37 10.48 -18.88 10.38
CA ASN A 37 9.83 -17.60 10.68
C ASN A 37 10.16 -16.68 9.50
N GLU A 38 9.55 -16.96 8.36
CA GLU A 38 9.71 -16.17 7.15
C GLU A 38 9.20 -14.77 7.47
N HIS A 39 10.10 -13.77 7.44
CA HIS A 39 9.74 -12.40 7.79
C HIS A 39 8.65 -11.90 6.84
N ALA A 40 7.65 -11.23 7.41
CA ALA A 40 6.50 -10.76 6.65
C ALA A 40 5.84 -11.88 5.81
N SER A 41 5.73 -13.12 6.33
CA SER A 41 4.99 -14.22 5.67
C SER A 41 3.61 -13.83 5.13
N PHE A 42 3.00 -12.82 5.77
CA PHE A 42 1.78 -12.15 5.36
C PHE A 42 2.01 -10.64 5.31
N PRO A 43 1.16 -9.87 4.59
CA PRO A 43 1.24 -8.41 4.60
C PRO A 43 1.25 -7.88 6.05
N PRO A 44 2.20 -7.01 6.41
CA PRO A 44 2.25 -6.42 7.74
C PRO A 44 0.98 -5.65 8.09
N ARG A 45 0.58 -5.70 9.36
CA ARG A 45 -0.58 -4.95 9.87
C ARG A 45 -0.20 -4.18 11.11
N GLY A 46 -0.59 -2.91 11.16
CA GLY A 46 -0.16 -2.01 12.21
C GLY A 46 -0.82 -0.64 12.14
N TRP A 47 -0.20 0.28 12.84
CA TRP A 47 -0.60 1.67 12.93
C TRP A 47 0.61 2.56 12.72
N ASN A 48 0.39 3.69 12.05
CA ASN A 48 1.40 4.69 11.80
C ASN A 48 0.85 6.07 12.18
N SER A 49 1.68 6.91 12.80
CA SER A 49 1.25 8.20 13.34
C SER A 49 1.04 9.32 12.30
N TYR A 50 1.39 9.13 11.03
CA TYR A 50 1.44 10.21 10.04
C TYR A 50 0.08 10.88 9.78
N ASP A 51 -0.94 10.14 9.38
CA ASP A 51 -2.22 10.75 8.94
C ASP A 51 -2.97 11.44 10.07
N SER A 52 -2.66 11.11 11.33
CA SER A 52 -3.27 11.71 12.53
C SER A 52 -2.41 12.80 13.16
N PHE A 53 -1.09 12.62 13.25
CA PHE A 53 -0.22 13.55 13.97
C PHE A 53 0.79 14.29 13.10
N CYS A 54 0.85 13.96 11.81
CA CYS A 54 1.90 14.38 10.89
C CYS A 54 3.26 14.02 11.53
N TRP A 55 4.10 15.01 11.82
CA TRP A 55 5.39 14.81 12.50
C TRP A 55 5.38 15.09 14.00
N THR A 56 4.22 15.44 14.58
CA THR A 56 4.16 16.23 15.83
C THR A 56 3.78 15.45 17.08
N ILE A 57 3.61 14.13 16.96
CA ILE A 57 3.24 13.23 18.06
C ILE A 57 4.24 13.31 19.21
N SER A 58 3.73 13.19 20.45
CA SER A 58 4.51 13.05 21.67
C SER A 58 4.57 11.61 22.18
N GLU A 59 5.53 11.31 23.05
CA GLU A 59 5.66 9.98 23.68
C GLU A 59 4.38 9.53 24.39
N ALA A 60 3.72 10.44 25.12
CA ALA A 60 2.51 10.12 25.85
C ALA A 60 1.36 9.72 24.91
N GLU A 61 1.18 10.47 23.81
CA GLU A 61 0.16 10.18 22.81
C GLU A 61 0.45 8.86 22.08
N PHE A 62 1.71 8.63 21.72
CA PHE A 62 2.16 7.39 21.09
C PHE A 62 1.90 6.17 21.98
N LEU A 63 2.28 6.22 23.25
CA LEU A 63 2.09 5.11 24.19
C LEU A 63 0.61 4.85 24.49
N GLN A 64 -0.23 5.89 24.54
CA GLN A 64 -1.68 5.74 24.67
C GLN A 64 -2.30 5.08 23.43
N SER A 65 -1.83 5.45 22.24
CA SER A 65 -2.23 4.80 20.99
C SER A 65 -1.80 3.33 20.97
N ALA A 66 -0.56 3.03 21.34
CA ALA A 66 -0.04 1.67 21.43
C ALA A 66 -0.86 0.80 22.41
N GLU A 67 -1.20 1.32 23.59
CA GLU A 67 -2.05 0.61 24.54
C GLU A 67 -3.44 0.30 23.96
N THR A 68 -4.03 1.26 23.22
CA THR A 68 -5.32 1.07 22.56
C THR A 68 -5.25 -0.02 21.48
N ILE A 69 -4.19 -0.03 20.69
CA ILE A 69 -3.93 -1.03 19.65
C ILE A 69 -3.75 -2.41 20.27
N SER A 70 -2.94 -2.52 21.32
CA SER A 70 -2.74 -3.78 22.07
C SER A 70 -4.06 -4.36 22.57
N LYS A 71 -4.95 -3.52 23.12
CA LYS A 71 -6.25 -3.98 23.65
C LYS A 71 -7.28 -4.29 22.56
N ARG A 72 -7.34 -3.50 21.50
CA ARG A 72 -8.48 -3.54 20.53
C ARG A 72 -8.14 -4.16 19.19
N LEU A 73 -6.91 -4.02 18.70
CA LEU A 73 -6.53 -4.36 17.32
C LEU A 73 -5.49 -5.48 17.23
N LEU A 74 -4.67 -5.70 18.27
CA LEU A 74 -3.75 -6.83 18.34
C LEU A 74 -4.44 -8.20 18.20
N PRO A 75 -5.65 -8.46 18.78
CA PRO A 75 -6.39 -9.70 18.53
C PRO A 75 -6.72 -9.92 17.04
N HIS A 76 -6.79 -8.85 16.26
CA HIS A 76 -7.02 -8.88 14.83
C HIS A 76 -5.73 -8.87 14.01
N GLY A 77 -4.55 -8.93 14.65
CA GLY A 77 -3.24 -9.03 14.01
C GLY A 77 -2.52 -7.72 13.74
N TYR A 78 -3.04 -6.58 14.22
CA TYR A 78 -2.33 -5.30 14.19
C TYR A 78 -1.24 -5.30 15.26
N GLN A 79 0.01 -5.50 14.83
CA GLN A 79 1.13 -5.73 15.75
C GLN A 79 2.22 -4.66 15.66
N TYR A 80 2.30 -3.88 14.58
CA TYR A 80 3.31 -2.82 14.43
C TYR A 80 2.74 -1.47 14.87
N VAL A 81 3.50 -0.71 15.65
CA VAL A 81 3.21 0.69 15.98
C VAL A 81 4.39 1.57 15.59
N VAL A 82 4.17 2.45 14.62
CA VAL A 82 5.24 3.16 13.91
C VAL A 82 5.18 4.66 14.22
N VAL A 83 6.28 5.20 14.75
CA VAL A 83 6.51 6.63 14.87
C VAL A 83 6.96 7.16 13.51
N ASP A 84 6.14 7.96 12.86
CA ASP A 84 6.48 8.53 11.55
C ASP A 84 7.44 9.73 11.66
N TYR A 85 7.67 10.39 10.53
CA TYR A 85 8.82 11.23 10.26
C TYR A 85 9.07 12.38 11.26
N LEU A 86 10.33 12.80 11.30
CA LEU A 86 10.87 13.91 12.10
C LEU A 86 10.71 13.78 13.61
N TRP A 87 10.65 12.59 14.20
CA TRP A 87 10.69 12.40 15.67
C TRP A 87 11.93 13.02 16.35
N TYR A 88 12.99 13.30 15.59
CA TYR A 88 14.21 14.00 16.00
C TYR A 88 14.12 15.53 15.92
N ARG A 89 13.13 16.10 15.24
CA ARG A 89 13.03 17.56 15.06
C ARG A 89 12.44 18.22 16.29
N LYS A 90 13.03 19.33 16.74
CA LYS A 90 12.49 20.11 17.85
C LYS A 90 11.15 20.72 17.47
N LYS A 91 10.10 20.44 18.25
CA LYS A 91 8.78 21.07 18.08
C LYS A 91 8.76 22.42 18.81
N VAL A 92 9.33 23.43 18.16
CA VAL A 92 9.34 24.84 18.63
C VAL A 92 8.54 25.73 17.70
N GLN A 93 8.19 26.94 18.16
CA GLN A 93 7.49 27.91 17.33
C GLN A 93 8.28 28.21 16.04
N GLY A 94 7.61 28.12 14.88
CA GLY A 94 8.22 28.32 13.57
C GLY A 94 8.88 27.07 12.96
N ALA A 95 8.98 25.96 13.70
CA ALA A 95 9.43 24.70 13.13
C ALA A 95 8.38 24.11 12.17
N TYR A 96 8.84 23.55 11.05
CA TYR A 96 8.03 22.90 10.03
C TYR A 96 8.82 21.76 9.35
N VAL A 97 8.20 21.13 8.35
CA VAL A 97 8.65 19.89 7.72
C VAL A 97 10.03 19.94 7.04
N ASP A 98 10.52 21.12 6.64
CA ASP A 98 11.82 21.30 5.98
C ASP A 98 12.69 22.34 6.71
N SER A 99 12.51 22.47 8.02
CA SER A 99 13.32 23.36 8.86
C SER A 99 14.77 22.89 8.97
N LEU A 100 15.70 23.82 8.76
CA LEU A 100 17.14 23.61 8.96
C LEU A 100 17.56 23.96 10.40
N GLY A 101 18.46 23.16 10.98
CA GLY A 101 19.12 23.50 12.25
C GLY A 101 18.31 23.19 13.52
N LEU A 102 17.16 22.52 13.37
CA LEU A 102 16.28 22.15 14.48
C LEU A 102 16.29 20.66 14.80
N ASP A 103 17.12 19.88 14.12
CA ASP A 103 17.19 18.45 14.33
C ASP A 103 18.06 18.13 15.55
N VAL A 104 17.67 17.13 16.33
CA VAL A 104 18.49 16.61 17.42
C VAL A 104 19.37 15.51 16.84
N ILE A 105 20.69 15.75 16.85
CA ILE A 105 21.71 14.82 16.37
C ILE A 105 22.72 14.54 17.48
N ASP A 106 23.30 13.34 17.48
CA ASP A 106 24.45 13.01 18.33
C ASP A 106 25.78 13.52 17.72
N GLU A 107 26.88 13.32 18.43
CA GLU A 107 28.23 13.76 18.02
C GLU A 107 28.72 13.10 16.72
N TRP A 108 28.07 12.01 16.30
CA TRP A 108 28.36 11.27 15.08
C TRP A 108 27.45 11.65 13.91
N GLY A 109 26.59 12.66 14.10
CA GLY A 109 25.64 13.12 13.09
C GLY A 109 24.42 12.22 12.92
N ARG A 110 24.15 11.31 13.86
CA ARG A 110 22.98 10.42 13.83
C ARG A 110 21.80 11.07 14.53
N MET A 111 20.60 10.89 13.98
CA MET A 111 19.39 11.49 14.55
C MET A 111 19.05 10.87 15.90
N HIS A 112 18.56 11.69 16.83
CA HIS A 112 18.16 11.28 18.18
C HIS A 112 16.79 11.89 18.52
N PRO A 113 15.90 11.18 19.27
CA PRO A 113 14.58 11.72 19.55
C PRO A 113 14.64 13.03 20.33
N ASP A 114 13.79 13.99 19.93
CA ASP A 114 13.65 15.28 20.61
C ASP A 114 13.23 15.05 22.08
N PRO A 115 14.09 15.33 23.08
CA PRO A 115 13.81 15.00 24.48
C PRO A 115 12.65 15.81 25.09
N ALA A 116 12.19 16.87 24.42
CA ALA A 116 10.98 17.59 24.83
C ALA A 116 9.71 16.80 24.47
N ARG A 117 9.70 16.13 23.31
CA ARG A 117 8.60 15.27 22.85
C ARG A 117 8.71 13.83 23.33
N TRP A 118 9.94 13.38 23.56
CA TRP A 118 10.30 12.02 23.97
C TRP A 118 11.10 12.06 25.28
N PRO A 119 10.46 12.38 26.43
CA PRO A 119 11.18 12.57 27.69
C PRO A 119 12.03 11.37 28.12
N SER A 120 11.65 10.15 27.74
CA SER A 120 12.42 8.93 28.02
C SER A 120 13.75 8.84 27.27
N SER A 121 13.95 9.63 26.20
CA SER A 121 15.18 9.66 25.43
C SER A 121 16.31 10.44 26.11
N LYS A 122 16.00 11.21 27.16
CA LYS A 122 16.98 12.03 27.90
C LYS A 122 18.17 11.19 28.37
N GLY A 123 19.36 11.76 28.24
CA GLY A 123 20.61 11.08 28.59
C GLY A 123 21.10 10.08 27.53
N GLY A 124 20.71 10.25 26.26
CA GLY A 124 21.21 9.44 25.15
C GLY A 124 20.57 8.05 25.03
N LYS A 125 19.42 7.83 25.67
CA LYS A 125 18.74 6.53 25.71
C LYS A 125 17.95 6.20 24.44
N GLY A 126 17.82 7.17 23.54
CA GLY A 126 17.05 7.05 22.31
C GLY A 126 15.62 6.55 22.55
N PHE A 127 15.21 5.55 21.77
CA PHE A 127 13.89 4.94 21.89
C PHE A 127 13.83 3.69 22.77
N THR A 128 14.93 3.28 23.40
CA THR A 128 15.01 2.02 24.17
C THR A 128 13.83 1.82 25.11
N GLN A 129 13.52 2.82 25.93
CA GLN A 129 12.41 2.73 26.89
C GLN A 129 11.03 2.72 26.24
N VAL A 130 10.87 3.36 25.09
CA VAL A 130 9.61 3.34 24.31
C VAL A 130 9.41 1.94 23.71
N ALA A 131 10.46 1.38 23.10
CA ALA A 131 10.43 0.04 22.54
C ALA A 131 10.14 -1.02 23.62
N GLU A 132 10.79 -0.95 24.78
CA GLU A 132 10.52 -1.85 25.91
C GLU A 132 9.05 -1.82 26.36
N LYS A 133 8.45 -0.62 26.46
CA LYS A 133 7.02 -0.47 26.79
C LYS A 133 6.13 -1.09 25.72
N VAL A 134 6.42 -0.84 24.44
CA VAL A 134 5.68 -1.39 23.29
C VAL A 134 5.78 -2.92 23.27
N HIS A 135 6.98 -3.48 23.46
CA HIS A 135 7.18 -4.93 23.55
C HIS A 135 6.44 -5.54 24.75
N GLY A 136 6.43 -4.84 25.90
CA GLY A 136 5.66 -5.22 27.07
C GLY A 136 4.14 -5.26 26.83
N MET A 137 3.64 -4.55 25.82
CA MET A 137 2.23 -4.59 25.37
C MET A 137 1.97 -5.69 24.33
N GLY A 138 2.97 -6.53 24.01
CA GLY A 138 2.87 -7.57 22.98
C GLY A 138 2.93 -7.03 21.54
N LEU A 139 3.33 -5.77 21.36
CA LEU A 139 3.44 -5.09 20.07
C LEU A 139 4.90 -5.02 19.60
N LYS A 140 5.09 -4.59 18.35
CA LYS A 140 6.37 -4.36 17.69
C LYS A 140 6.55 -2.86 17.43
N PHE A 141 7.74 -2.35 17.72
CA PHE A 141 8.03 -0.93 17.64
C PHE A 141 8.66 -0.56 16.29
N GLY A 142 8.13 0.46 15.62
CA GLY A 142 8.67 0.95 14.35
C GLY A 142 9.00 2.43 14.35
N ILE A 143 9.94 2.82 13.49
CA ILE A 143 10.28 4.22 13.24
C ILE A 143 10.39 4.51 11.75
N HIS A 144 10.06 5.74 11.37
CA HIS A 144 10.40 6.33 10.08
C HIS A 144 11.85 6.85 10.10
N VAL A 145 12.56 6.74 8.98
CA VAL A 145 13.88 7.32 8.78
C VAL A 145 14.00 7.90 7.38
N MET A 146 14.77 8.98 7.25
CA MET A 146 15.07 9.61 5.96
C MET A 146 16.30 8.96 5.32
N GLY A 147 16.31 8.89 3.99
CA GLY A 147 17.48 8.54 3.20
C GLY A 147 18.66 9.49 3.43
N GLY A 148 19.84 8.90 3.56
CA GLY A 148 21.12 9.59 3.62
C GLY A 148 21.42 10.23 4.98
N ILE A 149 21.84 11.50 4.96
CA ILE A 149 22.38 12.26 6.08
C ILE A 149 21.69 13.61 6.20
N SER A 150 21.47 14.08 7.43
CA SER A 150 20.88 15.39 7.66
C SER A 150 21.85 16.50 7.25
N THR A 151 21.30 17.57 6.66
CA THR A 151 22.05 18.79 6.33
C THR A 151 22.68 19.41 7.57
N GLN A 152 22.07 19.25 8.74
CA GLN A 152 22.65 19.70 10.01
C GLN A 152 23.94 18.95 10.35
N ALA A 153 23.95 17.61 10.25
CA ALA A 153 25.15 16.81 10.48
C ALA A 153 26.26 17.15 9.47
N TYR A 154 25.88 17.36 8.21
CA TYR A 154 26.77 17.84 7.15
C TYR A 154 27.38 19.20 7.49
N ASN A 155 26.57 20.19 7.86
CA ASN A 155 27.04 21.54 8.14
C ASN A 155 27.95 21.59 9.38
N ALA A 156 27.61 20.82 10.41
CA ALA A 156 28.43 20.64 11.62
C ALA A 156 29.71 19.83 11.37
N ASN A 157 29.83 19.17 10.21
CA ASN A 157 30.97 18.34 9.82
C ASN A 157 31.35 17.29 10.88
N THR A 158 30.32 16.63 11.41
CA THR A 158 30.42 15.57 12.43
C THR A 158 31.33 14.43 11.97
N LEU A 159 31.93 13.72 12.92
CA LEU A 159 32.71 12.52 12.63
C LEU A 159 31.78 11.38 12.23
N VAL A 160 32.22 10.52 11.31
CA VAL A 160 31.50 9.29 10.99
C VAL A 160 31.85 8.21 12.02
N MET A 161 30.84 7.54 12.56
CA MET A 161 31.06 6.45 13.52
C MET A 161 31.38 5.12 12.82
N ASP A 162 32.39 4.41 13.32
CA ASP A 162 32.60 2.99 13.07
C ASP A 162 31.92 2.18 14.17
N SER A 163 30.75 1.63 13.85
CA SER A 163 29.96 0.79 14.77
C SER A 163 30.53 -0.61 14.98
N VAL A 164 31.58 -1.02 14.24
CA VAL A 164 32.26 -2.30 14.43
C VAL A 164 33.43 -2.14 15.41
N LYS A 165 34.26 -1.11 15.22
CA LYS A 165 35.45 -0.87 16.04
C LYS A 165 35.15 -0.07 17.32
N GLY A 166 34.08 0.72 17.31
CA GLY A 166 33.77 1.67 18.37
C GLY A 166 34.67 2.91 18.29
N GLY A 167 34.17 3.98 17.68
CA GLY A 167 34.88 5.25 17.55
C GLY A 167 34.69 5.89 16.18
N ALA A 168 35.62 6.78 15.80
CA ALA A 168 35.61 7.41 14.47
C ALA A 168 36.03 6.42 13.38
N TYR A 169 35.37 6.49 12.24
CA TYR A 169 35.70 5.69 11.07
C TYR A 169 37.01 6.17 10.43
N GLU A 170 37.96 5.25 10.34
CA GLU A 170 39.30 5.48 9.80
C GLU A 170 39.56 4.59 8.59
N GLU A 171 39.92 5.24 7.48
CA GLU A 171 40.30 4.60 6.23
C GLU A 171 41.33 5.49 5.53
N ALA A 172 42.37 4.88 4.96
CA ALA A 172 43.51 5.58 4.36
C ALA A 172 44.25 6.55 5.33
N GLY A 173 44.36 6.18 6.61
CA GLY A 173 45.15 6.91 7.59
C GLY A 173 44.53 8.22 8.09
N ARG A 174 43.21 8.40 7.89
CA ARG A 174 42.47 9.61 8.33
C ARG A 174 41.08 9.25 8.84
N GLN A 175 40.52 10.14 9.65
CA GLN A 175 39.13 10.09 10.08
C GLN A 175 38.22 10.77 9.04
N TRP A 176 37.06 10.19 8.80
CA TRP A 176 36.07 10.69 7.85
C TRP A 176 34.97 11.50 8.52
N ARG A 177 34.45 12.49 7.79
CA ARG A 177 33.44 13.41 8.29
C ARG A 177 32.24 13.55 7.36
N ALA A 178 31.14 14.04 7.91
CA ALA A 178 29.86 14.22 7.22
C ALA A 178 29.97 15.01 5.90
N LYS A 179 30.82 16.04 5.82
CA LYS A 179 30.98 16.83 4.57
C LYS A 179 31.56 16.05 3.40
N GLU A 180 32.28 14.98 3.70
CA GLU A 180 32.98 14.17 2.70
C GLU A 180 32.12 13.05 2.14
N ILE A 181 31.04 12.71 2.85
CA ILE A 181 30.13 11.64 2.46
C ILE A 181 28.77 12.14 1.99
N GLY A 182 28.35 13.36 2.35
CA GLY A 182 27.05 13.91 1.91
C GLY A 182 27.07 14.47 0.48
N MET A 183 26.02 14.17 -0.28
CA MET A 183 25.84 14.56 -1.69
C MET A 183 24.73 15.60 -1.83
N LYS A 184 25.08 16.89 -1.75
CA LYS A 184 24.11 18.00 -1.77
C LYS A 184 23.25 18.04 -3.04
N GLU A 185 23.82 17.63 -4.15
CA GLU A 185 23.15 17.54 -5.45
C GLU A 185 22.09 16.44 -5.52
N LYS A 186 22.03 15.57 -4.51
CA LYS A 186 21.03 14.50 -4.35
C LYS A 186 20.26 14.67 -3.04
N ALA A 187 19.66 15.83 -2.85
CA ALA A 187 18.75 16.12 -1.74
C ALA A 187 17.40 15.43 -1.95
N CYS A 188 16.69 15.12 -0.86
CA CYS A 188 15.32 14.60 -0.99
C CYS A 188 14.42 15.64 -1.65
N VAL A 189 13.64 15.25 -2.66
CA VAL A 189 12.85 16.17 -3.50
C VAL A 189 11.91 17.07 -2.70
N TRP A 190 11.24 16.53 -1.67
CA TRP A 190 10.27 17.28 -0.87
C TRP A 190 10.85 17.89 0.41
N MET A 191 12.12 17.58 0.76
CA MET A 191 12.81 18.15 1.93
C MET A 191 14.27 18.50 1.60
N PRO A 192 14.50 19.43 0.65
CA PRO A 192 15.84 19.72 0.13
C PRO A 192 16.76 20.39 1.14
N HIS A 193 16.23 21.03 2.20
CA HIS A 193 17.05 21.64 3.25
C HIS A 193 17.30 20.68 4.41
N GLY A 194 16.46 19.66 4.59
CA GLY A 194 16.59 18.70 5.69
C GLY A 194 17.64 17.62 5.45
N PHE A 195 17.58 16.90 4.31
CA PHE A 195 18.37 15.69 4.08
C PHE A 195 18.97 15.61 2.68
N MET A 196 20.12 14.93 2.59
CA MET A 196 20.80 14.62 1.34
C MET A 196 21.33 13.18 1.32
N SER A 197 21.47 12.61 0.13
CA SER A 197 22.01 11.26 -0.04
C SER A 197 23.43 11.15 0.52
N VAL A 198 23.78 9.94 0.96
CA VAL A 198 25.16 9.57 1.32
C VAL A 198 25.85 8.90 0.15
N ASN A 199 27.12 9.22 -0.06
CA ASN A 199 27.95 8.57 -1.06
C ASN A 199 28.33 7.14 -0.60
N THR A 200 27.51 6.19 -1.00
CA THR A 200 27.67 4.74 -0.72
C THR A 200 28.86 4.09 -1.42
N LYS A 201 29.55 4.80 -2.33
CA LYS A 201 30.80 4.29 -2.94
C LYS A 201 31.98 4.37 -1.98
N LEU A 202 31.89 5.20 -0.94
CA LEU A 202 32.91 5.35 0.10
C LEU A 202 32.66 4.38 1.25
N GLY A 203 33.73 3.78 1.79
CA GLY A 203 33.64 2.96 2.99
C GLY A 203 33.04 3.74 4.17
N ALA A 204 33.39 5.01 4.30
CA ALA A 204 32.81 5.92 5.29
C ALA A 204 31.30 6.16 5.11
N GLY A 205 30.81 6.25 3.87
CA GLY A 205 29.37 6.40 3.61
C GLY A 205 28.59 5.16 4.05
N LYS A 206 29.11 3.97 3.72
CA LYS A 206 28.55 2.70 4.20
C LYS A 206 28.62 2.56 5.73
N ALA A 207 29.72 3.01 6.34
CA ALA A 207 29.90 2.99 7.79
C ALA A 207 28.89 3.89 8.51
N PHE A 208 28.62 5.09 7.96
CA PHE A 208 27.60 5.99 8.48
C PHE A 208 26.22 5.32 8.49
N LEU A 209 25.77 4.77 7.36
CA LEU A 209 24.50 4.04 7.27
C LEU A 209 24.46 2.87 8.26
N ARG A 210 25.49 2.01 8.28
CA ARG A 210 25.58 0.89 9.24
C ARG A 210 25.44 1.36 10.69
N SER A 211 26.05 2.50 11.05
CA SER A 211 25.98 3.06 12.40
C SER A 211 24.59 3.58 12.80
N LEU A 212 23.76 4.01 11.83
CA LEU A 212 22.37 4.38 12.07
C LEU A 212 21.53 3.15 12.37
N TYR A 213 21.55 2.17 11.46
CA TYR A 213 20.67 1.01 11.54
C TYR A 213 21.01 0.07 12.70
N ARG A 214 22.29 -0.05 13.07
CA ARG A 214 22.67 -0.75 14.31
C ARG A 214 22.18 -0.04 15.57
N LYS A 215 22.25 1.30 15.62
CA LYS A 215 21.73 2.07 16.75
C LYS A 215 20.21 1.93 16.89
N TYR A 216 19.48 1.88 15.78
CA TYR A 216 18.04 1.63 15.81
C TYR A 216 17.72 0.22 16.34
N ALA A 217 18.51 -0.79 15.94
CA ALA A 217 18.39 -2.14 16.48
C ALA A 217 18.72 -2.20 17.99
N GLU A 218 19.75 -1.48 18.45
CA GLU A 218 20.10 -1.34 19.87
C GLU A 218 18.96 -0.75 20.70
N TRP A 219 18.17 0.17 20.14
CA TRP A 219 16.97 0.70 20.77
C TRP A 219 15.80 -0.29 20.80
N GLY A 220 15.89 -1.45 20.14
CA GLY A 220 14.81 -2.43 20.07
C GLY A 220 13.78 -2.15 18.97
N VAL A 221 14.14 -1.43 17.91
CA VAL A 221 13.27 -1.24 16.73
C VAL A 221 13.06 -2.58 16.00
N ASP A 222 11.82 -2.84 15.59
CA ASP A 222 11.37 -4.03 14.84
C ASP A 222 10.94 -3.71 13.40
N PHE A 223 10.75 -2.44 13.07
CA PHE A 223 10.21 -1.98 11.80
C PHE A 223 10.81 -0.64 11.42
N ILE A 224 11.28 -0.52 10.18
CA ILE A 224 11.84 0.71 9.64
C ILE A 224 11.09 1.06 8.36
N LYS A 225 10.51 2.28 8.31
CA LYS A 225 10.03 2.93 7.09
C LYS A 225 11.09 3.91 6.61
N HIS A 226 11.76 3.58 5.52
CA HIS A 226 12.88 4.34 4.96
C HIS A 226 12.41 5.16 3.77
N ASP A 227 12.47 6.48 3.92
CA ASP A 227 11.85 7.44 3.02
C ASP A 227 12.87 8.20 2.18
N CYS A 228 12.43 8.81 1.08
CA CYS A 228 13.28 9.40 0.04
C CYS A 228 14.36 8.46 -0.52
N VAL A 229 14.01 7.19 -0.74
CA VAL A 229 14.90 6.22 -1.40
C VAL A 229 14.22 5.44 -2.53
N PHE A 230 12.92 5.62 -2.72
CA PHE A 230 12.13 4.90 -3.71
C PHE A 230 11.23 5.85 -4.51
N GLY A 231 10.63 5.36 -5.59
CA GLY A 231 9.89 6.20 -6.53
C GLY A 231 10.81 7.15 -7.29
N ASP A 232 10.48 8.45 -7.34
CA ASP A 232 11.32 9.43 -8.03
C ASP A 232 12.69 9.66 -7.31
N ASP A 233 12.79 9.35 -6.02
CA ASP A 233 14.03 9.42 -5.22
C ASP A 233 14.83 8.09 -5.27
N PHE A 234 14.72 7.32 -6.36
CA PHE A 234 15.22 5.95 -6.42
C PHE A 234 16.74 5.83 -6.14
N ASN A 235 17.09 5.18 -5.04
CA ASN A 235 18.47 4.96 -4.60
C ASN A 235 18.70 3.49 -4.21
N LEU A 236 18.88 2.65 -5.23
CA LEU A 236 19.09 1.20 -5.06
C LEU A 236 20.34 0.87 -4.25
N ASP A 237 21.43 1.64 -4.40
CA ASP A 237 22.68 1.42 -3.67
C ASP A 237 22.46 1.56 -2.16
N GLU A 238 21.78 2.62 -1.74
CA GLU A 238 21.48 2.82 -0.32
C GLU A 238 20.51 1.77 0.21
N ILE A 239 19.44 1.44 -0.53
CA ILE A 239 18.51 0.36 -0.16
C ILE A 239 19.26 -0.96 0.06
N THR A 240 20.22 -1.28 -0.81
CA THR A 240 21.04 -2.49 -0.73
C THR A 240 21.89 -2.50 0.53
N ILE A 241 22.62 -1.42 0.82
CA ILE A 241 23.47 -1.32 2.01
C ILE A 241 22.64 -1.45 3.29
N VAL A 242 21.47 -0.80 3.36
CA VAL A 242 20.58 -0.92 4.51
C VAL A 242 20.06 -2.36 4.66
N SER A 243 19.60 -2.97 3.56
CA SER A 243 19.16 -4.38 3.54
C SER A 243 20.24 -5.34 4.05
N GLU A 244 21.50 -5.15 3.63
CA GLU A 244 22.65 -5.93 4.11
C GLU A 244 22.85 -5.76 5.62
N VAL A 245 22.82 -4.52 6.12
CA VAL A 245 22.97 -4.25 7.56
C VAL A 245 21.85 -4.92 8.35
N LEU A 246 20.59 -4.81 7.90
CA LEU A 246 19.44 -5.43 8.57
C LEU A 246 19.50 -6.96 8.53
N LYS A 247 20.14 -7.55 7.51
CA LYS A 247 20.37 -8.99 7.41
C LYS A 247 21.38 -9.51 8.43
N GLU A 248 22.32 -8.67 8.85
CA GLU A 248 23.35 -9.01 9.85
C GLU A 248 22.83 -8.92 11.30
N LEU A 249 21.65 -8.36 11.54
CA LEU A 249 21.11 -8.17 12.89
C LEU A 249 20.55 -9.47 13.46
N ASP A 250 20.84 -9.72 14.74
CA ASP A 250 20.29 -10.87 15.47
C ASP A 250 18.76 -10.79 15.64
N ARG A 251 18.24 -9.57 15.84
CA ARG A 251 16.80 -9.31 15.93
C ARG A 251 16.26 -8.91 14.55
N PRO A 252 15.25 -9.63 14.03
CA PRO A 252 14.53 -9.24 12.82
C PRO A 252 13.99 -7.82 12.84
N VAL A 253 14.35 -7.03 11.82
CA VAL A 253 13.77 -5.71 11.56
C VAL A 253 13.09 -5.74 10.19
N LEU A 254 11.80 -5.42 10.15
CA LEU A 254 11.04 -5.35 8.91
C LEU A 254 11.42 -4.08 8.15
N TYR A 255 11.74 -4.22 6.88
CA TYR A 255 12.20 -3.11 6.05
C TYR A 255 11.13 -2.65 5.04
N SER A 256 10.64 -1.42 5.23
CA SER A 256 9.69 -0.72 4.36
C SER A 256 10.40 0.44 3.65
N ILE A 257 10.15 0.65 2.36
CA ILE A 257 10.72 1.77 1.58
C ILE A 257 9.65 2.68 0.97
N SER A 258 9.99 3.97 0.87
CA SER A 258 9.12 5.09 0.52
C SER A 258 9.93 6.24 -0.14
N PRO A 259 9.30 7.19 -0.86
CA PRO A 259 7.93 7.16 -1.37
C PRO A 259 7.79 6.23 -2.58
N GLY A 260 6.61 6.16 -3.19
CA GLY A 260 6.31 5.30 -4.34
C GLY A 260 5.86 6.09 -5.58
N THR A 261 6.30 7.34 -5.73
CA THR A 261 5.93 8.14 -6.91
C THR A 261 6.50 7.51 -8.18
N SER A 262 5.70 7.48 -9.25
CA SER A 262 6.12 6.94 -10.57
C SER A 262 6.60 5.48 -10.57
N VAL A 263 6.18 4.65 -9.60
CA VAL A 263 6.65 3.27 -9.48
C VAL A 263 6.29 2.42 -10.70
N THR A 264 7.23 1.54 -11.07
CA THR A 264 7.09 0.60 -12.18
C THR A 264 7.29 -0.84 -11.71
N PRO A 265 6.77 -1.85 -12.43
CA PRO A 265 7.07 -3.25 -12.13
C PRO A 265 8.57 -3.58 -12.20
N THR A 266 9.34 -2.86 -13.03
CA THR A 266 10.80 -3.01 -13.10
C THR A 266 11.47 -2.57 -11.80
N MET A 267 11.13 -1.38 -11.29
CA MET A 267 11.62 -0.89 -10.01
C MET A 267 11.25 -1.84 -8.87
N ALA A 268 10.00 -2.34 -8.85
CA ALA A 268 9.55 -3.32 -7.87
C ALA A 268 10.39 -4.60 -7.89
N LYS A 269 10.74 -5.13 -9.09
CA LYS A 269 11.60 -6.30 -9.22
C LYS A 269 13.00 -6.06 -8.66
N GLU A 270 13.58 -4.88 -8.91
CA GLU A 270 14.92 -4.52 -8.44
C GLU A 270 15.01 -4.46 -6.91
N VAL A 271 13.96 -3.99 -6.23
CA VAL A 271 13.97 -3.83 -4.76
C VAL A 271 13.36 -4.99 -4.00
N SER A 272 12.48 -5.79 -4.62
CA SER A 272 11.66 -6.79 -3.92
C SER A 272 12.47 -7.69 -3.00
N GLN A 273 13.62 -8.21 -3.45
CA GLN A 273 14.48 -9.11 -2.67
C GLN A 273 15.22 -8.44 -1.50
N LEU A 274 15.27 -7.11 -1.48
CA LEU A 274 15.99 -6.30 -0.50
C LEU A 274 15.07 -5.81 0.62
N VAL A 275 13.75 -5.86 0.45
CA VAL A 275 12.78 -5.25 1.37
C VAL A 275 11.65 -6.21 1.73
N ASN A 276 10.82 -5.82 2.69
CA ASN A 276 9.60 -6.56 3.04
C ASN A 276 8.33 -5.85 2.56
N MET A 277 8.41 -4.55 2.28
CA MET A 277 7.34 -3.81 1.63
C MET A 277 7.89 -2.55 0.94
N TYR A 278 7.26 -2.13 -0.14
CA TYR A 278 7.66 -0.95 -0.91
C TYR A 278 6.43 -0.20 -1.39
N ARG A 279 6.39 1.11 -1.15
CA ARG A 279 5.23 1.94 -1.47
C ARG A 279 5.06 2.10 -2.99
N ILE A 280 3.83 2.12 -3.50
CA ILE A 280 3.57 2.05 -4.96
C ILE A 280 2.94 3.31 -5.57
N THR A 281 2.66 4.34 -4.77
CA THR A 281 2.15 5.65 -5.18
C THR A 281 2.83 6.79 -4.41
N GLY A 282 2.42 8.05 -4.63
CA GLY A 282 2.67 9.09 -3.62
C GLY A 282 1.87 8.84 -2.33
N ASP A 283 1.94 9.78 -1.39
CA ASP A 283 1.14 9.78 -0.16
C ASP A 283 -0.35 9.59 -0.46
N ASP A 284 -0.94 8.52 0.10
CA ASP A 284 -2.38 8.31 0.07
C ASP A 284 -3.04 9.16 1.16
N TRP A 285 -4.05 9.93 0.76
CA TRP A 285 -4.86 10.73 1.66
C TRP A 285 -6.33 10.42 1.42
N ASP A 286 -7.19 10.99 2.26
CA ASP A 286 -8.63 10.75 2.25
C ASP A 286 -9.36 11.53 1.13
N THR A 287 -8.79 11.52 -0.07
CA THR A 287 -9.44 12.01 -1.29
C THR A 287 -9.70 10.86 -2.26
N TRP A 288 -10.83 10.91 -2.96
CA TRP A 288 -11.17 9.88 -3.94
C TRP A 288 -10.11 9.72 -5.05
N ARG A 289 -9.42 10.82 -5.39
CA ARG A 289 -8.36 10.80 -6.41
C ARG A 289 -7.19 9.91 -5.98
N ASP A 290 -6.82 9.96 -4.71
CA ASP A 290 -5.68 9.21 -4.18
C ASP A 290 -6.02 7.71 -4.17
N VAL A 291 -7.21 7.35 -3.66
CA VAL A 291 -7.73 5.97 -3.72
C VAL A 291 -7.75 5.42 -5.15
N VAL A 292 -8.19 6.21 -6.14
CA VAL A 292 -8.24 5.79 -7.55
C VAL A 292 -6.87 5.54 -8.15
N ALA A 293 -5.82 6.25 -7.70
CA ALA A 293 -4.47 6.14 -8.26
C ALA A 293 -3.87 4.73 -8.09
N HIS A 294 -4.27 4.00 -7.04
CA HIS A 294 -3.76 2.66 -6.73
C HIS A 294 -4.21 1.57 -7.70
N PHE A 295 -5.35 1.72 -8.36
CA PHE A 295 -5.96 0.63 -9.15
C PHE A 295 -5.08 0.19 -10.31
N ASP A 296 -4.51 1.13 -11.07
CA ASP A 296 -3.75 0.80 -12.28
C ASP A 296 -2.38 0.18 -11.91
N ILE A 297 -1.67 0.73 -10.93
CA ILE A 297 -0.36 0.18 -10.50
C ILE A 297 -0.52 -1.17 -9.78
N SER A 298 -1.57 -1.36 -8.96
CA SER A 298 -1.82 -2.64 -8.28
C SER A 298 -2.08 -3.77 -9.28
N ARG A 299 -2.82 -3.50 -10.36
CA ARG A 299 -3.00 -4.43 -11.47
C ARG A 299 -1.66 -4.80 -12.09
N ASP A 300 -0.84 -3.80 -12.41
CA ASP A 300 0.43 -4.01 -13.13
C ASP A 300 1.44 -4.82 -12.29
N LEU A 301 1.46 -4.60 -10.98
CA LEU A 301 2.27 -5.37 -10.04
C LEU A 301 1.75 -6.80 -9.85
N SER A 302 0.43 -7.00 -9.76
CA SER A 302 -0.17 -8.34 -9.74
C SER A 302 0.18 -9.12 -11.02
N ALA A 303 0.00 -8.51 -12.20
CA ALA A 303 0.34 -9.12 -13.48
C ALA A 303 1.83 -9.46 -13.60
N SER A 304 2.68 -8.72 -12.89
CA SER A 304 4.12 -8.95 -12.82
C SER A 304 4.56 -9.91 -11.71
N SER A 305 3.62 -10.60 -11.05
CA SER A 305 3.87 -11.55 -9.95
C SER A 305 4.60 -10.92 -8.75
N MET A 306 4.34 -9.64 -8.47
CA MET A 306 5.00 -8.90 -7.40
C MET A 306 4.28 -8.97 -6.05
N ILE A 307 3.05 -9.49 -6.01
CA ILE A 307 2.32 -9.69 -4.75
C ILE A 307 2.97 -10.85 -3.97
N GLY A 308 3.58 -10.54 -2.83
CA GLY A 308 4.24 -11.55 -1.99
C GLY A 308 5.48 -12.16 -2.66
N ALA A 309 6.22 -11.37 -3.43
CA ALA A 309 7.49 -11.78 -4.03
C ALA A 309 8.54 -12.13 -2.96
N GLN A 310 9.65 -12.76 -3.36
CA GLN A 310 10.76 -12.99 -2.43
C GLN A 310 11.30 -11.66 -1.92
N GLY A 311 11.42 -11.53 -0.60
CA GLY A 311 11.93 -10.34 0.08
C GLY A 311 13.00 -10.63 1.12
N LEU A 312 13.35 -9.59 1.88
CA LEU A 312 14.41 -9.63 2.89
C LEU A 312 14.06 -10.65 3.99
N GLN A 313 14.75 -11.79 3.97
CA GLN A 313 14.52 -12.91 4.90
C GLN A 313 13.05 -13.37 4.94
N GLY A 314 12.29 -13.13 3.86
CA GLY A 314 10.92 -13.59 3.73
C GLY A 314 10.18 -13.07 2.51
N LYS A 315 9.01 -12.44 2.68
CA LYS A 315 8.23 -11.89 1.55
C LYS A 315 8.36 -10.39 1.44
N SER A 316 8.09 -9.89 0.23
CA SER A 316 7.94 -8.48 -0.10
C SER A 316 6.54 -8.19 -0.63
N TRP A 317 5.92 -7.11 -0.13
CA TRP A 317 4.54 -6.75 -0.45
C TRP A 317 4.46 -5.37 -1.12
N PRO A 318 3.72 -5.23 -2.24
CA PRO A 318 3.31 -3.93 -2.75
C PRO A 318 2.52 -3.16 -1.69
N ASP A 319 2.99 -1.99 -1.32
CA ASP A 319 2.38 -1.15 -0.29
C ASP A 319 1.57 -0.02 -0.92
N LEU A 320 0.24 -0.12 -0.79
CA LEU A 320 -0.71 0.91 -1.22
C LEU A 320 -0.77 2.07 -0.22
N ASP A 321 0.18 2.15 0.70
CA ASP A 321 0.26 3.18 1.74
C ASP A 321 -0.76 2.97 2.88
N MET A 322 -0.71 3.87 3.84
CA MET A 322 -1.56 3.90 5.03
C MET A 322 -3.04 4.05 4.68
N LEU A 323 -3.91 3.70 5.63
CA LEU A 323 -5.36 3.86 5.55
C LEU A 323 -5.76 5.16 6.28
N PRO A 324 -6.04 6.26 5.56
CA PRO A 324 -6.41 7.57 6.13
C PRO A 324 -7.88 7.56 6.56
N LEU A 325 -8.18 6.77 7.58
CA LEU A 325 -9.53 6.52 8.10
C LEU A 325 -9.67 7.01 9.54
N GLY A 326 -10.90 7.34 9.96
CA GLY A 326 -11.18 7.80 11.33
C GLY A 326 -10.78 9.27 11.57
N TRP A 327 -10.08 9.54 12.68
CA TRP A 327 -9.71 10.90 13.09
C TRP A 327 -8.28 11.26 12.66
N LEU A 328 -8.12 12.31 11.86
CA LEU A 328 -6.96 12.65 11.05
C LEU A 328 -6.52 14.12 11.25
N THR A 329 -5.45 14.49 10.55
CA THR A 329 -4.99 15.86 10.33
C THR A 329 -4.93 16.19 8.83
N ASP A 330 -4.68 17.45 8.49
CA ASP A 330 -4.33 17.85 7.13
C ASP A 330 -2.86 17.53 6.81
N PRO A 331 -2.55 17.22 5.53
CA PRO A 331 -1.17 17.03 5.07
C PRO A 331 -0.28 18.21 5.43
N GLY A 332 0.93 17.93 5.93
CA GLY A 332 1.91 18.96 6.30
C GLY A 332 1.53 19.81 7.52
N SER A 333 0.48 19.45 8.26
CA SER A 333 0.08 20.18 9.46
C SER A 333 1.13 20.11 10.58
N ASN A 334 1.26 21.21 11.34
CA ASN A 334 2.11 21.31 12.53
C ASN A 334 1.33 21.11 13.84
N PHE A 335 0.07 20.70 13.74
CA PHE A 335 -0.82 20.35 14.85
C PHE A 335 -1.82 19.32 14.36
N GLY A 336 -2.49 18.63 15.28
CA GLY A 336 -3.43 17.58 14.93
C GLY A 336 -3.32 16.42 15.91
N PRO A 337 -4.24 15.46 15.86
CA PRO A 337 -5.32 15.31 14.87
C PRO A 337 -6.54 16.21 15.15
N HIS A 338 -7.19 16.73 14.11
CA HIS A 338 -8.25 17.76 14.24
C HIS A 338 -9.46 17.61 13.33
N ARG A 339 -9.54 16.58 12.48
CA ARG A 339 -10.70 16.37 11.59
C ARG A 339 -11.05 14.90 11.42
N ALA A 340 -12.26 14.62 10.93
CA ALA A 340 -12.62 13.29 10.46
C ALA A 340 -12.12 13.06 9.02
N CYS A 341 -12.06 11.78 8.63
CA CYS A 341 -11.89 11.34 7.24
C CYS A 341 -12.97 11.93 6.33
N ASN A 342 -12.56 12.42 5.17
CA ASN A 342 -13.39 13.01 4.12
C ASN A 342 -13.97 11.97 3.16
N LEU A 343 -13.46 10.74 3.17
CA LEU A 343 -14.04 9.65 2.38
C LEU A 343 -15.39 9.24 2.96
N THR A 344 -16.38 9.09 2.09
CA THR A 344 -17.66 8.47 2.43
C THR A 344 -17.47 7.01 2.83
N MET A 345 -18.41 6.45 3.59
CA MET A 345 -18.33 5.04 4.01
C MET A 345 -18.16 4.07 2.82
N GLU A 346 -18.78 4.35 1.67
CA GLU A 346 -18.64 3.53 0.46
C GLU A 346 -17.25 3.63 -0.17
N GLU A 347 -16.62 4.81 -0.12
CA GLU A 347 -15.23 4.98 -0.55
C GLU A 347 -14.25 4.30 0.42
N GLN A 348 -14.50 4.36 1.73
CA GLN A 348 -13.71 3.64 2.74
C GLN A 348 -13.81 2.12 2.57
N LYS A 349 -15.02 1.58 2.32
CA LYS A 349 -15.22 0.17 1.96
C LYS A 349 -14.50 -0.20 0.67
N THR A 350 -14.53 0.67 -0.34
CA THR A 350 -13.81 0.47 -1.61
C THR A 350 -12.31 0.37 -1.37
N GLN A 351 -11.75 1.31 -0.59
CA GLN A 351 -10.33 1.34 -0.24
C GLN A 351 -9.93 0.07 0.51
N MET A 352 -10.62 -0.27 1.60
CA MET A 352 -10.33 -1.47 2.39
C MET A 352 -10.46 -2.76 1.56
N THR A 353 -11.44 -2.83 0.64
CA THR A 353 -11.59 -3.97 -0.28
C THR A 353 -10.40 -4.09 -1.22
N LEU A 354 -9.94 -2.98 -1.82
CA LEU A 354 -8.76 -3.00 -2.71
C LEU A 354 -7.50 -3.38 -1.94
N TRP A 355 -7.21 -2.76 -0.80
CA TRP A 355 -6.03 -3.07 0.03
C TRP A 355 -6.02 -4.55 0.44
N SER A 356 -7.20 -5.09 0.75
CA SER A 356 -7.33 -6.50 1.14
C SER A 356 -7.06 -7.43 -0.04
N ILE A 357 -7.74 -7.23 -1.18
CA ILE A 357 -7.62 -8.14 -2.33
C ILE A 357 -6.33 -7.93 -3.13
N ALA A 358 -5.66 -6.78 -3.03
CA ALA A 358 -4.32 -6.56 -3.56
C ALA A 358 -3.22 -7.07 -2.60
N LYS A 359 -3.59 -7.53 -1.40
CA LYS A 359 -2.69 -7.96 -0.31
C LYS A 359 -1.68 -6.87 0.09
N SER A 360 -2.14 -5.63 0.15
CA SER A 360 -1.36 -4.52 0.72
C SER A 360 -1.09 -4.76 2.21
N PRO A 361 0.03 -4.29 2.77
CA PRO A 361 0.12 -4.02 4.20
C PRO A 361 -1.07 -3.14 4.65
N LEU A 362 -1.58 -3.38 5.86
CA LEU A 362 -2.69 -2.61 6.44
C LEU A 362 -2.15 -1.78 7.60
N MET A 363 -1.70 -0.56 7.30
CA MET A 363 -1.26 0.42 8.29
C MET A 363 -2.36 1.44 8.52
N PHE A 364 -3.04 1.39 9.65
CA PHE A 364 -4.05 2.40 10.01
C PHE A 364 -3.36 3.74 10.33
N GLY A 365 -3.82 4.85 9.73
CA GLY A 365 -3.24 6.18 9.95
C GLY A 365 -3.98 7.05 10.98
N GLY A 366 -5.23 6.71 11.28
CA GLY A 366 -6.08 7.48 12.19
C GLY A 366 -5.68 7.43 13.65
N ASP A 367 -6.18 8.40 14.43
CA ASP A 367 -6.02 8.43 15.88
C ASP A 367 -6.88 7.35 16.53
N VAL A 368 -6.24 6.23 16.87
CA VAL A 368 -6.89 5.06 17.50
C VAL A 368 -7.58 5.38 18.83
N ARG A 369 -7.20 6.47 19.51
CA ARG A 369 -7.82 6.92 20.76
C ARG A 369 -9.25 7.43 20.53
N LYS A 370 -9.58 7.77 19.28
CA LYS A 370 -10.91 8.20 18.82
C LYS A 370 -11.52 7.23 17.81
N LEU A 371 -11.10 5.97 17.84
CA LEU A 371 -11.60 4.94 16.92
C LEU A 371 -13.06 4.58 17.22
N ASP A 372 -13.96 5.04 16.34
CA ASP A 372 -15.39 4.71 16.36
C ASP A 372 -15.68 3.28 15.89
N ASP A 373 -16.90 2.80 16.16
CA ASP A 373 -17.31 1.43 15.87
C ASP A 373 -17.40 1.14 14.37
N ALA A 374 -17.76 2.13 13.56
CA ALA A 374 -17.90 1.95 12.11
C ALA A 374 -16.54 1.69 11.47
N THR A 375 -15.56 2.52 11.81
CA THR A 375 -14.16 2.40 11.38
C THR A 375 -13.53 1.15 11.97
N TYR A 376 -13.78 0.84 13.26
CA TYR A 376 -13.32 -0.39 13.90
C TYR A 376 -13.80 -1.63 13.12
N ASN A 377 -15.10 -1.75 12.89
CA ASN A 377 -15.69 -2.90 12.18
C ASN A 377 -15.19 -3.02 10.74
N LEU A 378 -14.91 -1.89 10.07
CA LEU A 378 -14.33 -1.87 8.73
C LEU A 378 -12.92 -2.46 8.72
N ILE A 379 -12.02 -1.96 9.58
CA ILE A 379 -10.61 -2.39 9.61
C ILE A 379 -10.43 -3.76 10.27
N THR A 380 -11.39 -4.23 11.07
CA THR A 380 -11.38 -5.57 11.68
C THR A 380 -12.32 -6.57 11.01
N ASN A 381 -12.80 -6.29 9.79
CA ASN A 381 -13.70 -7.22 9.09
C ASN A 381 -12.99 -8.57 8.86
N PRO A 382 -13.48 -9.69 9.42
CA PRO A 382 -12.76 -10.96 9.40
C PRO A 382 -12.55 -11.51 7.99
N THR A 383 -13.50 -11.29 7.08
CA THR A 383 -13.38 -11.75 5.68
C THR A 383 -12.33 -10.96 4.91
N LEU A 384 -12.28 -9.65 5.08
CA LEU A 384 -11.25 -8.81 4.43
C LEU A 384 -9.85 -9.14 4.95
N LEU A 385 -9.71 -9.32 6.27
CA LEU A 385 -8.45 -9.73 6.88
C LEU A 385 -8.00 -11.14 6.43
N GLU A 386 -8.95 -12.05 6.25
CA GLU A 386 -8.73 -13.40 5.70
C GLU A 386 -8.23 -13.32 4.25
N ILE A 387 -8.85 -12.50 3.40
CA ILE A 387 -8.41 -12.25 2.02
C ILE A 387 -6.98 -11.69 2.05
N ASN A 388 -6.76 -10.60 2.79
CA ASN A 388 -5.47 -9.93 2.88
C ASN A 388 -4.34 -10.88 3.29
N SER A 389 -4.57 -11.68 4.34
CA SER A 389 -3.54 -12.56 4.88
C SER A 389 -3.39 -13.84 4.06
N TYR A 390 -4.48 -14.55 3.78
CA TYR A 390 -4.40 -15.97 3.41
C TYR A 390 -4.83 -16.29 1.97
N SER A 391 -5.40 -15.35 1.22
CA SER A 391 -5.73 -15.65 -0.18
C SER A 391 -4.50 -15.74 -1.07
N SER A 392 -4.65 -16.41 -2.21
CA SER A 392 -3.66 -16.53 -3.28
C SER A 392 -4.29 -16.22 -4.64
N ASN A 393 -3.46 -16.13 -5.70
CA ASN A 393 -3.89 -15.81 -7.07
C ASN A 393 -4.67 -14.50 -7.16
N ASN A 394 -4.30 -13.52 -6.34
CA ASN A 394 -4.91 -12.20 -6.29
C ASN A 394 -4.56 -11.41 -7.56
N MET A 395 -5.56 -11.13 -8.38
CA MET A 395 -5.35 -10.40 -9.63
C MET A 395 -6.60 -9.66 -10.13
N GLU A 396 -6.38 -8.69 -11.01
CA GLU A 396 -7.47 -8.05 -11.72
C GLU A 396 -8.19 -9.08 -12.62
N PHE A 397 -9.51 -9.10 -12.55
CA PHE A 397 -10.37 -10.03 -13.26
C PHE A 397 -11.07 -9.32 -14.43
N PRO A 398 -10.70 -9.58 -15.69
CA PRO A 398 -11.17 -8.78 -16.82
C PRO A 398 -12.54 -9.20 -17.39
N TYR A 399 -13.10 -10.33 -16.96
CA TYR A 399 -14.29 -10.92 -17.57
C TYR A 399 -15.60 -10.47 -16.89
N ILE A 400 -15.91 -9.19 -17.02
CA ILE A 400 -17.11 -8.57 -16.48
C ILE A 400 -18.01 -7.94 -17.56
N THR A 401 -19.30 -7.86 -17.28
CA THR A 401 -20.31 -7.17 -18.09
C THR A 401 -20.91 -6.03 -17.27
N THR A 402 -21.11 -4.87 -17.89
CA THR A 402 -21.67 -3.68 -17.24
C THR A 402 -22.97 -3.25 -17.89
N ALA A 403 -23.97 -2.90 -17.09
CA ALA A 403 -25.21 -2.27 -17.55
C ALA A 403 -25.46 -0.98 -16.74
N ARG A 404 -25.82 0.11 -17.42
CA ARG A 404 -26.23 1.36 -16.75
C ARG A 404 -27.68 1.22 -16.31
N VAL A 405 -27.98 1.64 -15.08
CA VAL A 405 -29.36 1.71 -14.59
C VAL A 405 -30.01 2.94 -15.23
N SER A 406 -30.78 2.75 -16.31
CA SER A 406 -31.52 3.84 -16.96
C SER A 406 -32.74 4.21 -16.13
N GLY A 407 -32.61 5.21 -15.28
CA GLY A 407 -33.72 5.87 -14.59
C GLY A 407 -34.16 7.11 -15.34
N GLU A 408 -34.73 6.97 -16.54
CA GLU A 408 -35.55 8.02 -17.19
C GLU A 408 -36.35 7.40 -18.34
N LYS A 409 -37.68 7.45 -18.23
CA LYS A 409 -38.61 7.04 -19.30
C LYS A 409 -38.51 8.05 -20.44
N HIS A 410 -37.65 7.80 -21.42
CA HIS A 410 -37.81 8.39 -22.75
C HIS A 410 -38.32 7.35 -23.73
N ASN A 411 -39.56 7.55 -24.18
CA ASN A 411 -40.22 6.81 -25.24
C ASN A 411 -39.35 6.83 -26.50
N ILE A 412 -38.84 5.66 -26.92
CA ILE A 412 -38.30 5.48 -28.28
C ILE A 412 -38.81 4.14 -28.82
N HIS A 413 -39.43 4.23 -30.00
CA HIS A 413 -40.10 3.16 -30.73
C HIS A 413 -39.20 1.93 -31.03
N PRO A 414 -39.79 0.73 -31.19
CA PRO A 414 -39.05 -0.49 -31.46
C PRO A 414 -38.65 -0.55 -32.93
N HIS A 415 -37.35 -0.52 -33.22
CA HIS A 415 -36.81 -1.04 -34.47
C HIS A 415 -36.26 -2.44 -34.25
N VAL A 416 -36.99 -3.41 -34.80
CA VAL A 416 -36.54 -4.78 -35.05
C VAL A 416 -35.41 -4.73 -36.08
N LEU A 417 -34.24 -5.27 -35.74
CA LEU A 417 -33.19 -5.62 -36.70
C LEU A 417 -32.86 -7.11 -36.53
N THR A 418 -33.46 -7.90 -37.42
CA THR A 418 -33.02 -9.22 -37.84
C THR A 418 -31.68 -9.14 -38.56
N GLY A 419 -30.76 -10.08 -38.31
CA GLY A 419 -29.65 -10.34 -39.23
C GLY A 419 -28.32 -10.68 -38.55
N ASN A 420 -27.92 -11.95 -38.69
CA ASN A 420 -26.59 -12.47 -38.39
C ASN A 420 -25.48 -11.65 -39.08
N ASN A 421 -24.51 -11.14 -38.32
CA ASN A 421 -23.15 -10.89 -38.77
C ASN A 421 -22.21 -10.84 -37.55
N VAL A 422 -21.42 -11.90 -37.36
CA VAL A 422 -20.38 -11.94 -36.33
C VAL A 422 -19.16 -11.17 -36.87
N SER A 423 -18.92 -9.97 -36.35
CA SER A 423 -17.70 -9.21 -36.63
C SER A 423 -16.57 -9.68 -35.70
N THR A 424 -15.50 -10.22 -36.28
CA THR A 424 -14.21 -10.41 -35.60
C THR A 424 -13.58 -9.03 -35.33
N THR A 425 -13.24 -8.74 -34.08
CA THR A 425 -12.53 -7.51 -33.69
C THR A 425 -11.18 -7.83 -33.08
N HIS A 426 -10.13 -7.06 -33.38
CA HIS A 426 -8.77 -7.32 -32.89
C HIS A 426 -8.50 -6.56 -31.59
N ALA A 427 -7.96 -7.20 -30.56
CA ALA A 427 -7.61 -6.62 -29.27
C ALA A 427 -6.09 -6.47 -29.13
N PHE A 428 -5.64 -5.32 -28.65
CA PHE A 428 -4.24 -5.10 -28.31
C PHE A 428 -3.94 -5.71 -26.94
N VAL A 429 -2.93 -6.58 -26.86
CA VAL A 429 -2.59 -7.35 -25.66
C VAL A 429 -1.08 -7.33 -25.46
N LEU A 430 -0.64 -7.27 -24.20
CA LEU A 430 0.77 -7.44 -23.83
C LEU A 430 1.06 -8.91 -23.52
N THR A 431 2.18 -9.42 -24.00
CA THR A 431 2.62 -10.80 -23.76
C THR A 431 4.13 -10.84 -23.55
N SER A 432 4.66 -11.96 -23.05
CA SER A 432 6.11 -12.16 -23.01
C SER A 432 6.73 -12.05 -24.41
N CYS A 433 7.82 -11.31 -24.55
CA CYS A 433 8.54 -11.17 -25.82
C CYS A 433 9.15 -12.47 -26.36
N LYS A 434 9.21 -13.53 -25.54
CA LYS A 434 9.67 -14.87 -25.95
C LYS A 434 8.61 -15.68 -26.67
N GLU A 435 7.35 -15.23 -26.64
CA GLU A 435 6.24 -15.90 -27.27
C GLU A 435 6.32 -15.78 -28.80
N PRO A 436 6.16 -16.87 -29.57
CA PRO A 436 6.23 -16.81 -31.03
C PRO A 436 5.26 -15.79 -31.62
N LYS A 437 4.06 -15.64 -31.06
CA LYS A 437 3.06 -14.65 -31.49
C LYS A 437 3.47 -13.18 -31.33
N ALA A 438 4.59 -12.89 -30.64
CA ALA A 438 5.09 -11.53 -30.44
C ALA A 438 5.92 -11.01 -31.64
N ASN A 439 6.41 -11.90 -32.51
CA ASN A 439 7.34 -11.59 -33.61
C ASN A 439 6.65 -11.12 -34.91
N THR A 440 5.57 -10.35 -34.78
CA THR A 440 4.63 -10.08 -35.87
C THR A 440 4.65 -8.65 -36.41
N TRP A 441 5.57 -7.80 -35.94
CA TRP A 441 5.66 -6.40 -36.35
C TRP A 441 6.81 -6.16 -37.33
N SER A 442 6.61 -5.28 -38.31
CA SER A 442 7.64 -4.90 -39.28
C SER A 442 7.55 -3.42 -39.64
N VAL A 443 8.70 -2.80 -39.91
CA VAL A 443 8.76 -1.46 -40.50
C VAL A 443 8.31 -1.55 -41.96
N VAL A 444 7.35 -0.71 -42.35
CA VAL A 444 6.82 -0.65 -43.72
C VAL A 444 7.30 0.58 -44.48
N ASP A 445 7.63 1.66 -43.78
CA ASP A 445 8.24 2.86 -44.37
C ASP A 445 9.14 3.56 -43.35
N GLU A 446 10.45 3.53 -43.62
CA GLU A 446 11.49 4.14 -42.77
C GLU A 446 11.39 5.67 -42.74
N LYS A 447 10.89 6.31 -43.81
CA LYS A 447 10.79 7.79 -43.89
C LYS A 447 9.62 8.35 -43.09
N SER A 448 8.54 7.58 -42.94
CA SER A 448 7.37 7.96 -42.13
C SER A 448 7.33 7.34 -40.73
N GLY A 449 8.28 6.46 -40.40
CA GLY A 449 8.32 5.75 -39.12
C GLY A 449 7.11 4.84 -38.91
N LYS A 450 6.59 4.25 -40.00
CA LYS A 450 5.38 3.43 -40.01
C LYS A 450 5.71 1.96 -39.69
N ILE A 451 5.12 1.43 -38.63
CA ILE A 451 5.29 0.05 -38.16
C ILE A 451 3.94 -0.66 -38.29
N CYS A 452 3.91 -1.83 -38.91
CA CYS A 452 2.67 -2.58 -39.13
C CYS A 452 2.74 -3.99 -38.57
N TRP A 453 1.58 -4.48 -38.12
CA TRP A 453 1.36 -5.85 -37.71
C TRP A 453 1.02 -6.71 -38.93
N ASN A 454 1.79 -7.77 -39.15
CA ASN A 454 1.63 -8.71 -40.24
C ASN A 454 1.02 -10.01 -39.72
N GLN A 455 -0.17 -10.37 -40.22
CA GLN A 455 -0.69 -11.72 -40.03
C GLN A 455 -0.31 -12.59 -41.22
N TYR A 456 0.41 -13.69 -40.98
CA TYR A 456 0.42 -14.80 -41.91
C TYR A 456 -0.87 -15.61 -41.70
N SER A 457 -1.91 -15.31 -42.47
CA SER A 457 -3.05 -16.21 -42.63
C SER A 457 -3.25 -16.46 -44.13
N SER A 458 -3.21 -17.73 -44.53
CA SER A 458 -3.37 -18.21 -45.90
C SER A 458 -4.82 -18.09 -46.44
N GLU A 459 -5.74 -17.49 -45.68
CA GLU A 459 -7.13 -17.35 -46.06
C GLU A 459 -7.62 -15.91 -45.83
N LYS A 460 -7.49 -15.10 -46.90
CA LYS A 460 -7.93 -13.70 -47.10
C LYS A 460 -6.99 -12.59 -46.54
N PRO A 461 -6.57 -11.63 -47.39
CA PRO A 461 -5.76 -10.50 -46.96
C PRO A 461 -6.62 -9.47 -46.20
N GLU A 462 -6.53 -9.44 -44.88
CA GLU A 462 -7.00 -8.29 -44.08
C GLU A 462 -5.97 -7.15 -44.19
N LYS A 463 -6.45 -5.88 -44.11
CA LYS A 463 -5.56 -4.71 -44.13
C LYS A 463 -4.66 -4.72 -42.89
N PRO A 464 -3.33 -4.55 -43.03
CA PRO A 464 -2.41 -4.57 -41.89
C PRO A 464 -2.70 -3.40 -40.94
N PHE A 465 -2.71 -3.68 -39.64
CA PHE A 465 -2.84 -2.65 -38.60
C PHE A 465 -1.50 -1.93 -38.45
N CYS A 466 -1.48 -0.60 -38.53
CA CYS A 466 -0.24 0.18 -38.53
C CYS A 466 -0.23 1.30 -37.49
N LEU A 467 0.94 1.54 -36.94
CA LEU A 467 1.29 2.60 -36.01
C LEU A 467 2.33 3.52 -36.67
N TYR A 468 2.38 4.76 -36.21
CA TYR A 468 3.23 5.81 -36.75
C TYR A 468 4.10 6.38 -35.63
N ASN A 469 5.37 6.63 -35.92
CA ASN A 469 6.25 7.34 -34.99
C ASN A 469 5.87 8.83 -34.91
N ARG A 470 5.78 9.37 -33.69
CA ARG A 470 5.59 10.81 -33.47
C ARG A 470 6.92 11.54 -33.69
N LYS A 471 6.98 12.49 -34.64
CA LYS A 471 8.14 13.40 -34.78
C LYS A 471 8.34 14.21 -33.49
N ALA A 472 9.56 14.23 -32.97
CA ALA A 472 9.91 14.92 -31.73
C ALA A 472 9.61 16.43 -31.80
N LEU A 473 8.86 16.93 -30.83
CA LEU A 473 8.71 18.37 -30.58
C LEU A 473 9.83 18.79 -29.63
N LEU A 474 10.87 19.40 -30.20
CA LEU A 474 11.92 20.22 -29.57
C LEU A 474 12.81 19.54 -28.51
N ALA A 475 14.12 19.60 -28.80
CA ALA A 475 15.23 19.02 -28.10
C ALA A 475 15.47 19.63 -26.70
N SER A 476 15.55 18.77 -25.69
CA SER A 476 16.38 18.99 -24.48
C SER A 476 16.72 17.72 -23.69
N SER A 477 16.26 16.53 -24.09
CA SER A 477 16.47 15.27 -23.35
C SER A 477 17.04 14.12 -24.20
N GLU A 478 17.82 14.44 -25.25
CA GLU A 478 18.22 13.47 -26.28
C GLU A 478 19.17 12.34 -25.84
N GLU A 479 19.74 12.36 -24.63
CA GLU A 479 20.69 11.31 -24.22
C GLU A 479 20.05 10.04 -23.60
N LEU A 480 18.81 10.08 -23.08
CA LEU A 480 18.25 8.95 -22.32
C LEU A 480 17.38 7.97 -23.14
N TYR A 481 16.99 8.32 -24.38
CA TYR A 481 15.94 7.60 -25.13
C TYR A 481 16.33 7.22 -26.56
N GLN A 482 17.62 7.16 -26.87
CA GLN A 482 18.12 6.80 -28.20
C GLN A 482 17.61 5.40 -28.62
N GLY A 483 16.79 5.34 -29.67
CA GLY A 483 16.19 4.09 -30.20
C GLY A 483 14.74 3.81 -29.78
N LYS A 484 14.15 4.59 -28.85
CA LYS A 484 12.77 4.40 -28.37
C LYS A 484 11.76 5.29 -29.12
N LEU A 485 10.55 4.78 -29.33
CA LEU A 485 9.52 5.36 -30.19
C LEU A 485 8.25 5.70 -29.42
N HIS A 486 7.68 6.88 -29.70
CA HIS A 486 6.29 7.19 -29.35
C HIS A 486 5.38 6.81 -30.52
N LEU A 487 4.43 5.91 -30.28
CA LEU A 487 3.58 5.36 -31.33
C LEU A 487 2.16 5.92 -31.28
N GLN A 488 1.66 6.38 -32.42
CA GLN A 488 0.31 6.92 -32.61
C GLN A 488 -0.42 6.19 -33.76
N THR A 489 -1.75 6.21 -33.77
CA THR A 489 -2.56 5.51 -34.78
C THR A 489 -2.80 6.31 -36.06
N ASN A 490 -2.59 7.62 -36.03
CA ASN A 490 -2.55 8.46 -37.24
C ASN A 490 -1.66 9.70 -37.01
N ASP A 491 -1.30 10.36 -38.10
CA ASP A 491 -0.43 11.55 -38.16
C ASP A 491 -1.03 12.83 -37.55
N LYS A 492 -2.32 12.82 -37.21
CA LYS A 492 -3.07 13.95 -36.63
C LYS A 492 -3.56 13.68 -35.19
N ALA A 493 -3.17 12.57 -34.57
CA ALA A 493 -3.66 12.16 -33.26
C ALA A 493 -2.80 12.77 -32.14
N GLU A 494 -3.45 13.29 -31.09
CA GLU A 494 -2.78 13.77 -29.86
C GLU A 494 -2.61 12.67 -28.81
N SER A 495 -2.83 11.41 -29.18
CA SER A 495 -2.87 10.28 -28.24
C SER A 495 -1.89 9.19 -28.65
N CYS A 496 -1.10 8.73 -27.68
CA CYS A 496 0.00 7.78 -27.85
C CYS A 496 -0.36 6.43 -27.23
N LEU A 497 0.15 5.38 -27.85
CA LEU A 497 -0.03 4.00 -27.43
C LEU A 497 0.67 3.77 -26.09
N GLY A 498 -0.11 3.49 -25.06
CA GLY A 498 0.40 3.07 -23.75
C GLY A 498 0.39 1.56 -23.60
N ALA A 499 1.38 1.01 -22.89
CA ALA A 499 1.42 -0.37 -22.46
C ALA A 499 0.61 -0.60 -21.17
N SER A 500 -0.57 0.01 -21.10
CA SER A 500 -1.58 -0.36 -20.10
C SER A 500 -2.44 -1.46 -20.71
N SER A 501 -2.69 -2.54 -19.96
CA SER A 501 -3.42 -3.74 -20.39
C SER A 501 -4.94 -3.52 -20.60
N ARG A 502 -5.34 -2.36 -21.13
CA ARG A 502 -6.73 -2.01 -21.40
C ARG A 502 -7.25 -2.58 -22.73
N LYS A 503 -7.95 -3.71 -22.61
CA LYS A 503 -9.21 -4.07 -23.31
C LYS A 503 -9.20 -4.54 -24.79
N LYS A 504 -10.17 -5.43 -25.03
CA LYS A 504 -10.74 -5.82 -26.32
C LYS A 504 -11.31 -4.59 -27.05
N LEU A 505 -10.81 -4.28 -28.24
CA LEU A 505 -11.36 -3.22 -29.08
C LEU A 505 -12.68 -3.70 -29.72
N THR A 506 -13.63 -2.79 -29.91
CA THR A 506 -14.81 -2.93 -30.79
C THR A 506 -14.60 -2.12 -32.09
N SER A 507 -15.38 -2.37 -33.13
CA SER A 507 -15.27 -1.66 -34.42
C SER A 507 -15.54 -0.15 -34.33
N LYS A 508 -16.17 0.33 -33.24
CA LYS A 508 -16.33 1.76 -32.94
C LYS A 508 -15.15 2.37 -32.16
N ASP A 509 -14.29 1.54 -31.56
CA ASP A 509 -13.07 1.98 -30.86
C ASP A 509 -11.91 2.28 -31.82
N TYR A 510 -12.15 2.17 -33.14
CA TYR A 510 -11.24 2.52 -34.23
C TYR A 510 -10.73 3.98 -34.17
N SER A 511 -11.33 4.83 -33.32
CA SER A 511 -10.91 6.22 -33.12
C SER A 511 -10.28 6.53 -31.75
N ARG A 512 -10.49 5.75 -30.68
CA ARG A 512 -9.85 5.96 -29.35
C ARG A 512 -9.84 4.69 -28.49
N GLY A 513 -8.72 3.97 -28.42
CA GLY A 513 -8.52 2.82 -27.52
C GLY A 513 -7.05 2.39 -27.48
N ALA A 514 -6.51 2.13 -26.28
CA ALA A 514 -5.07 2.02 -25.93
C ALA A 514 -4.25 3.33 -26.01
N LEU A 515 -4.91 4.44 -26.35
CA LEU A 515 -4.30 5.73 -26.55
C LEU A 515 -4.65 6.66 -25.39
N SER A 516 -3.64 7.16 -24.68
CA SER A 516 -3.76 8.25 -23.71
C SER A 516 -3.07 9.50 -24.27
N PRO A 517 -3.31 10.72 -23.74
CA PRO A 517 -2.57 11.90 -24.17
C PRO A 517 -1.07 11.62 -24.17
N CYS A 518 -0.38 11.97 -25.25
CA CYS A 518 1.05 11.72 -25.37
C CYS A 518 1.82 12.45 -24.27
N LYS A 519 2.53 11.71 -23.43
CA LYS A 519 3.43 12.18 -22.36
C LYS A 519 4.79 11.53 -22.56
N LEU A 520 5.86 12.20 -22.12
CA LEU A 520 7.19 11.58 -22.01
C LEU A 520 7.16 10.61 -20.82
N ASP A 521 6.49 9.47 -20.99
CA ASP A 521 6.25 8.46 -19.97
C ASP A 521 6.73 7.10 -20.51
N ALA A 522 7.49 6.36 -19.69
CA ALA A 522 8.01 5.05 -20.05
C ALA A 522 6.90 4.08 -20.51
N ASN A 523 5.67 4.22 -19.99
CA ASN A 523 4.52 3.43 -20.41
C ASN A 523 4.11 3.66 -21.87
N GLN A 524 4.53 4.76 -22.50
CA GLN A 524 4.26 5.08 -23.91
C GLN A 524 5.49 4.91 -24.81
N MET A 525 6.62 4.46 -24.28
CA MET A 525 7.86 4.24 -25.02
C MET A 525 7.94 2.80 -25.53
N TRP A 526 8.14 2.64 -26.84
CA TRP A 526 8.20 1.34 -27.50
C TRP A 526 9.51 1.18 -28.27
N GLU A 527 10.03 -0.04 -28.31
CA GLU A 527 11.22 -0.43 -29.04
C GLU A 527 10.89 -1.58 -29.97
N LEU A 528 11.18 -1.40 -31.26
CA LEU A 528 11.00 -2.45 -32.25
C LEU A 528 12.33 -3.17 -32.46
N HIS A 529 12.35 -4.46 -32.14
CA HIS A 529 13.51 -5.31 -32.32
C HIS A 529 13.58 -5.92 -33.71
N SER A 530 14.78 -6.30 -34.14
CA SER A 530 15.04 -6.89 -35.47
C SER A 530 14.34 -8.23 -35.69
N ASN A 531 13.97 -8.94 -34.62
CA ASN A 531 13.20 -10.18 -34.65
C ASN A 531 11.69 -9.96 -34.85
N GLY A 532 11.22 -8.72 -35.02
CA GLY A 532 9.82 -8.37 -35.23
C GLY A 532 8.99 -8.21 -33.96
N THR A 533 9.62 -8.18 -32.78
CA THR A 533 8.93 -7.91 -31.52
C THR A 533 8.88 -6.42 -31.21
N LEU A 534 7.70 -5.92 -30.84
CA LEU A 534 7.49 -4.54 -30.41
C LEU A 534 7.36 -4.49 -28.89
N GLU A 535 8.47 -4.21 -28.20
CA GLU A 535 8.60 -4.22 -26.75
C GLU A 535 8.28 -2.86 -26.15
N ASN A 536 7.59 -2.83 -25.01
CA ASN A 536 7.43 -1.62 -24.24
C ASN A 536 8.46 -1.55 -23.11
N SER A 537 9.18 -0.42 -23.02
CA SER A 537 10.26 -0.24 -22.05
C SER A 537 9.80 -0.22 -20.58
N TYR A 538 8.53 0.06 -20.30
CA TYR A 538 7.98 0.09 -18.95
C TYR A 538 7.56 -1.29 -18.43
N SER A 539 6.89 -2.08 -19.26
CA SER A 539 6.39 -3.40 -18.88
C SER A 539 7.40 -4.53 -19.16
N GLY A 540 8.35 -4.34 -20.08
CA GLY A 540 9.19 -5.42 -20.61
C GLY A 540 8.38 -6.48 -21.37
N LEU A 541 7.16 -6.13 -21.79
CA LEU A 541 6.26 -6.99 -22.53
C LEU A 541 6.13 -6.50 -23.97
N CYS A 542 5.82 -7.44 -24.85
CA CYS A 542 5.65 -7.19 -26.27
C CYS A 542 4.18 -7.08 -26.66
N ALA A 543 3.91 -6.17 -27.59
CA ALA A 543 2.59 -5.94 -28.16
C ALA A 543 2.16 -7.07 -29.11
N VAL A 544 0.92 -7.55 -28.98
CA VAL A 544 0.28 -8.50 -29.90
C VAL A 544 -1.17 -8.11 -30.16
N LEU A 545 -1.66 -8.37 -31.37
CA LEU A 545 -3.07 -8.22 -31.75
C LEU A 545 -3.76 -9.59 -31.79
N ASN A 546 -4.79 -9.77 -30.95
CA ASN A 546 -5.57 -11.00 -30.88
C ASN A 546 -6.98 -10.80 -31.46
N PRO A 547 -7.46 -11.64 -32.40
CA PRO A 547 -8.84 -11.59 -32.89
C PRO A 547 -9.83 -12.08 -31.82
N VAL A 548 -10.96 -11.38 -31.70
CA VAL A 548 -11.96 -11.54 -30.66
C VAL A 548 -13.36 -11.49 -31.27
N LYS A 549 -14.21 -12.45 -30.91
CA LYS A 549 -15.64 -12.42 -31.26
C LYS A 549 -16.38 -11.42 -30.35
N ALA A 550 -17.02 -10.42 -30.94
CA ALA A 550 -17.75 -9.38 -30.23
C ALA A 550 -19.07 -9.90 -29.66
N ALA A 551 -19.23 -9.82 -28.34
CA ALA A 551 -20.54 -9.73 -27.67
C ALA A 551 -20.67 -8.28 -27.18
N GLY A 552 -21.82 -7.65 -27.49
CA GLY A 552 -22.01 -6.20 -27.46
C GLY A 552 -21.51 -5.50 -26.19
N ALA A 553 -20.59 -4.56 -26.39
CA ALA A 553 -20.17 -3.59 -25.39
C ALA A 553 -20.44 -2.19 -25.95
N SER A 554 -21.33 -1.45 -25.29
CA SER A 554 -21.54 -0.02 -25.53
C SER A 554 -21.19 0.76 -24.26
N SER A 555 -20.41 1.82 -24.47
CA SER A 555 -20.07 2.92 -23.55
C SER A 555 -18.81 2.79 -22.66
N SER A 556 -17.81 3.63 -22.98
CA SER A 556 -16.78 4.26 -22.14
C SER A 556 -16.27 3.47 -20.93
N SER A 557 -15.12 2.84 -21.08
CA SER A 557 -14.66 1.78 -20.20
C SER A 557 -13.58 2.27 -19.18
N SER A 558 -13.77 3.44 -18.56
CA SER A 558 -12.75 4.09 -17.71
C SER A 558 -12.87 3.90 -16.19
N GLY A 559 -14.00 3.41 -15.64
CA GLY A 559 -14.18 3.36 -14.17
C GLY A 559 -14.56 2.01 -13.54
N VAL A 560 -15.09 1.03 -14.25
CA VAL A 560 -15.39 -0.28 -13.60
C VAL A 560 -14.16 -1.16 -13.55
N ARG A 561 -13.83 -1.69 -12.37
CA ARG A 561 -12.75 -2.67 -12.14
C ARG A 561 -13.30 -3.90 -11.43
N SER A 562 -12.56 -5.00 -11.47
CA SER A 562 -12.86 -6.20 -10.70
C SER A 562 -11.60 -6.96 -10.37
N TRP A 563 -11.61 -7.63 -9.23
CA TRP A 563 -10.51 -8.47 -8.75
C TRP A 563 -11.04 -9.84 -8.35
N ILE A 564 -10.16 -10.84 -8.46
CA ILE A 564 -10.44 -12.21 -8.01
C ILE A 564 -9.28 -12.71 -7.14
N ALA A 565 -9.60 -13.54 -6.16
CA ALA A 565 -8.63 -14.25 -5.34
C ALA A 565 -9.16 -15.64 -4.93
N THR A 566 -8.25 -16.55 -4.61
CA THR A 566 -8.54 -17.91 -4.13
C THR A 566 -8.30 -17.98 -2.63
N GLY A 567 -9.32 -18.40 -1.87
CA GLY A 567 -9.21 -18.66 -0.43
C GLY A 567 -8.52 -19.99 -0.11
N ARG A 568 -7.94 -20.09 1.09
CA ARG A 568 -7.21 -21.29 1.52
C ARG A 568 -8.10 -22.54 1.74
N ARG A 569 -9.43 -22.39 1.85
CA ARG A 569 -10.38 -23.50 1.96
C ARG A 569 -11.12 -23.76 0.64
N GLY A 570 -10.63 -23.20 -0.47
CA GLY A 570 -11.24 -23.33 -1.80
C GLY A 570 -12.32 -22.30 -2.09
N GLU A 571 -12.48 -21.27 -1.25
CA GLU A 571 -13.37 -20.15 -1.55
C GLU A 571 -12.87 -19.34 -2.76
N VAL A 572 -13.78 -18.67 -3.45
CA VAL A 572 -13.44 -17.73 -4.52
C VAL A 572 -13.97 -16.36 -4.12
N TYR A 573 -13.06 -15.41 -3.96
CA TYR A 573 -13.40 -14.02 -3.67
C TYR A 573 -13.44 -13.24 -4.97
N VAL A 574 -14.51 -12.50 -5.20
CA VAL A 574 -14.67 -11.60 -6.34
C VAL A 574 -15.06 -10.23 -5.81
N ALA A 575 -14.28 -9.20 -6.14
CA ALA A 575 -14.58 -7.81 -5.82
C ALA A 575 -14.93 -7.05 -7.09
N PHE A 576 -16.02 -6.27 -7.04
CA PHE A 576 -16.40 -5.36 -8.12
C PHE A 576 -16.27 -3.93 -7.63
N PHE A 577 -15.66 -3.07 -8.44
CA PHE A 577 -15.44 -1.66 -8.12
C PHE A 577 -16.07 -0.80 -9.20
N ASN A 578 -16.92 0.13 -8.80
CA ASN A 578 -17.44 1.15 -9.69
C ASN A 578 -16.78 2.49 -9.39
N LEU A 579 -15.75 2.84 -10.16
CA LEU A 579 -15.05 4.12 -10.01
C LEU A 579 -15.71 5.27 -10.80
N ASN A 580 -16.85 5.00 -11.42
CA ASN A 580 -17.61 6.04 -12.12
C ASN A 580 -18.55 6.75 -11.14
N PRO A 581 -18.85 8.04 -11.37
CA PRO A 581 -19.82 8.78 -10.55
C PRO A 581 -21.27 8.28 -10.75
N VAL A 582 -21.50 7.35 -11.68
CA VAL A 582 -22.83 6.85 -12.04
C VAL A 582 -22.98 5.42 -11.54
N LYS A 583 -24.13 5.15 -10.91
CA LYS A 583 -24.55 3.80 -10.48
C LYS A 583 -24.52 2.83 -11.67
N THR A 584 -23.72 1.78 -11.56
CA THR A 584 -23.48 0.82 -12.63
C THR A 584 -23.67 -0.60 -12.12
N THR A 585 -24.52 -1.38 -12.79
CA THR A 585 -24.63 -2.81 -12.53
C THR A 585 -23.43 -3.50 -13.14
N VAL A 586 -22.63 -4.18 -12.32
CA VAL A 586 -21.48 -4.98 -12.75
C VAL A 586 -21.84 -6.44 -12.56
N SER A 587 -21.48 -7.31 -13.50
CA SER A 587 -21.77 -8.73 -13.40
C SER A 587 -20.66 -9.59 -14.00
N ALA A 588 -20.51 -10.81 -13.51
CA ALA A 588 -19.61 -11.82 -14.04
C ALA A 588 -20.33 -13.15 -14.22
N LYS A 589 -19.98 -13.91 -15.26
CA LYS A 589 -20.46 -15.29 -15.43
C LYS A 589 -19.65 -16.22 -14.52
N ILE A 590 -20.32 -17.19 -13.90
CA ILE A 590 -19.62 -18.23 -13.12
C ILE A 590 -18.60 -18.97 -13.99
N SER A 591 -18.93 -19.23 -15.26
CA SER A 591 -18.02 -19.86 -16.22
C SER A 591 -16.75 -19.03 -16.48
N ASP A 592 -16.80 -17.71 -16.36
CA ASP A 592 -15.64 -16.85 -16.55
C ASP A 592 -14.79 -16.76 -15.29
N ILE A 593 -15.42 -16.77 -14.11
CA ILE A 593 -14.73 -16.89 -12.82
C ILE A 593 -13.94 -18.20 -12.76
N ALA A 594 -14.53 -19.30 -13.24
CA ALA A 594 -13.87 -20.59 -13.31
C ALA A 594 -12.59 -20.58 -14.17
N LYS A 595 -12.52 -19.74 -15.21
CA LYS A 595 -11.32 -19.64 -16.07
C LYS A 595 -10.14 -18.98 -15.38
N ALA A 596 -10.39 -18.12 -14.39
CA ALA A 596 -9.34 -17.42 -13.65
C ALA A 596 -8.72 -18.29 -12.54
N LEU A 597 -9.35 -19.42 -12.21
CA LEU A 597 -8.83 -20.38 -11.23
C LEU A 597 -7.91 -21.36 -11.96
N GLN A 598 -6.60 -21.28 -11.68
CA GLN A 598 -5.55 -22.04 -12.38
C GLN A 598 -5.66 -23.57 -12.19
N ASN A 599 -6.38 -24.01 -11.15
CA ASN A 599 -6.77 -25.41 -10.99
C ASN A 599 -8.09 -25.64 -11.70
N LYS A 600 -8.09 -26.57 -12.67
CA LYS A 600 -9.27 -27.09 -13.38
C LYS A 600 -10.25 -27.82 -12.44
N THR A 601 -10.71 -27.21 -11.36
CA THR A 601 -11.91 -27.66 -10.69
C THR A 601 -13.07 -27.42 -11.66
N HIS A 602 -13.71 -28.49 -12.12
CA HIS A 602 -14.95 -28.42 -12.90
C HIS A 602 -16.01 -27.68 -12.07
N LEU A 603 -16.03 -26.35 -12.17
CA LEU A 603 -17.18 -25.52 -11.79
C LEU A 603 -18.31 -25.67 -12.81
N GLU A 604 -18.07 -26.37 -13.93
CA GLU A 604 -19.10 -26.84 -14.87
C GLU A 604 -20.03 -27.84 -14.16
N GLY A 605 -21.16 -27.33 -13.65
CA GLY A 605 -22.20 -28.13 -12.99
C GLY A 605 -22.28 -27.99 -11.47
N ALA A 606 -21.37 -27.24 -10.83
CA ALA A 606 -21.42 -27.00 -9.38
C ALA A 606 -22.40 -25.87 -9.04
N SER A 607 -23.36 -26.13 -8.14
CA SER A 607 -24.18 -25.06 -7.56
C SER A 607 -23.32 -24.19 -6.65
N CYS A 608 -22.90 -23.03 -7.13
CA CYS A 608 -22.17 -22.07 -6.28
C CYS A 608 -23.16 -21.37 -5.35
N LYS A 609 -22.95 -21.46 -4.04
CA LYS A 609 -23.57 -20.57 -3.06
C LYS A 609 -22.66 -19.34 -2.94
N SER A 610 -23.23 -18.16 -3.07
CA SER A 610 -22.49 -16.89 -2.93
C SER A 610 -23.05 -16.06 -1.78
N HIS A 611 -22.16 -15.33 -1.13
CA HIS A 611 -22.48 -14.45 -0.01
C HIS A 611 -21.81 -13.09 -0.25
N GLU A 612 -22.57 -12.01 -0.18
CA GLU A 612 -22.08 -10.64 -0.38
C GLU A 612 -21.68 -10.02 0.96
N ILE A 613 -20.40 -9.61 1.09
CA ILE A 613 -19.78 -9.21 2.36
C ILE A 613 -20.37 -7.91 2.94
N TRP A 614 -20.76 -6.96 2.09
CA TRP A 614 -21.19 -5.63 2.55
C TRP A 614 -22.69 -5.51 2.83
N SER A 615 -23.49 -6.44 2.27
CA SER A 615 -24.95 -6.45 2.41
C SER A 615 -25.46 -7.63 3.26
N ASP A 616 -24.59 -8.54 3.67
CA ASP A 616 -24.88 -9.82 4.34
C ASP A 616 -25.91 -10.70 3.60
N LEU A 617 -26.12 -10.44 2.30
CA LEU A 617 -27.08 -11.17 1.48
C LEU A 617 -26.49 -12.49 1.00
N SER A 618 -27.21 -13.58 1.25
CA SER A 618 -26.93 -14.89 0.65
C SER A 618 -27.70 -15.03 -0.66
N VAL A 619 -26.99 -15.25 -1.77
CA VAL A 619 -27.59 -15.47 -3.08
C VAL A 619 -27.43 -16.94 -3.46
N SER A 620 -28.56 -17.64 -3.62
CA SER A 620 -28.62 -19.00 -4.13
C SER A 620 -29.07 -19.00 -5.59
N GLN A 621 -28.33 -19.70 -6.45
CA GLN A 621 -28.68 -20.00 -7.84
C GLN A 621 -28.86 -18.80 -8.79
N SER A 622 -27.76 -18.37 -9.40
CA SER A 622 -27.78 -17.61 -10.65
C SER A 622 -26.54 -17.94 -11.48
N ASN A 623 -26.67 -18.06 -12.81
CA ASN A 623 -25.52 -18.23 -13.72
C ASN A 623 -24.60 -16.99 -13.78
N PHE A 624 -25.02 -15.90 -13.13
CA PHE A 624 -24.36 -14.60 -13.07
C PHE A 624 -24.26 -14.12 -11.63
N LEU A 625 -23.11 -13.57 -11.26
CA LEU A 625 -22.91 -12.86 -10.00
C LEU A 625 -22.96 -11.36 -10.28
N SER A 626 -23.77 -10.62 -9.52
CA SER A 626 -23.88 -9.16 -9.58
C SER A 626 -24.16 -8.62 -8.18
N PRO A 627 -23.43 -7.60 -7.70
CA PRO A 627 -23.76 -6.94 -6.43
C PRO A 627 -25.09 -6.19 -6.61
N ARG A 628 -26.04 -6.39 -5.67
CA ARG A 628 -27.32 -5.69 -5.70
C ARG A 628 -27.15 -4.30 -5.09
N SER A 629 -27.99 -3.37 -5.53
CA SER A 629 -27.95 -1.98 -5.08
C SER A 629 -29.30 -1.54 -4.54
N ASP A 630 -29.48 -1.81 -3.24
CA ASP A 630 -30.52 -1.40 -2.28
C ASP A 630 -32.00 -1.74 -2.54
N VAL A 631 -32.54 -2.43 -1.52
CA VAL A 631 -33.89 -2.46 -0.91
C VAL A 631 -35.15 -2.66 -1.78
N GLU A 632 -36.01 -3.57 -1.27
CA GLU A 632 -37.39 -3.93 -1.65
C GLU A 632 -37.61 -4.82 -2.88
N THR A 633 -37.70 -6.15 -2.67
CA THR A 633 -38.96 -6.91 -2.79
C THR A 633 -38.85 -8.32 -2.18
N VAL A 634 -39.93 -8.71 -1.50
CA VAL A 634 -40.18 -9.92 -0.69
C VAL A 634 -40.33 -11.19 -1.54
N GLY A 635 -39.99 -12.37 -0.97
CA GLY A 635 -40.37 -13.65 -1.57
C GLY A 635 -39.93 -14.93 -0.86
N ALA A 636 -40.53 -15.19 0.31
CA ALA A 636 -40.90 -16.48 0.93
C ALA A 636 -39.87 -17.60 1.23
N GLU A 637 -39.95 -18.07 2.49
CA GLU A 637 -39.58 -19.41 2.97
C GLU A 637 -40.37 -20.52 2.25
N LEU A 638 -39.79 -21.73 2.20
CA LEU A 638 -40.44 -22.93 2.73
C LEU A 638 -39.43 -24.07 2.87
N GLU A 639 -39.16 -24.44 4.12
CA GLU A 639 -38.63 -25.74 4.50
C GLU A 639 -39.69 -26.82 4.24
N SER A 640 -39.30 -27.90 3.57
CA SER A 640 -39.96 -29.19 3.73
C SER A 640 -39.19 -29.99 4.77
N GLY A 641 -39.85 -30.26 5.89
CA GLY A 641 -39.28 -31.03 6.98
C GLY A 641 -38.96 -32.46 6.57
N ARG A 642 -37.89 -32.99 7.15
CA ARG A 642 -37.89 -34.33 7.73
C ARG A 642 -36.85 -34.40 8.85
N ALA A 643 -37.35 -34.69 10.04
CA ALA A 643 -36.56 -35.08 11.20
C ALA A 643 -35.81 -36.38 10.91
N ASP A 644 -34.63 -36.54 11.51
CA ASP A 644 -34.20 -37.77 12.18
C ASP A 644 -33.12 -37.43 13.22
N GLU A 645 -33.20 -38.12 14.36
CA GLU A 645 -32.54 -37.91 15.65
C GLU A 645 -31.12 -38.52 15.75
N GLU A 646 -30.39 -38.06 16.78
CA GLU A 646 -29.22 -38.64 17.47
C GLU A 646 -27.87 -38.68 16.72
N GLN A 647 -26.71 -38.36 17.31
CA GLN A 647 -26.25 -38.56 18.69
C GLN A 647 -25.08 -37.61 19.02
N ALA A 648 -25.00 -37.15 20.27
CA ALA A 648 -23.94 -36.27 20.79
C ALA A 648 -22.69 -37.04 21.24
N ALA A 649 -21.51 -36.42 21.10
CA ALA A 649 -20.32 -36.73 21.88
C ALA A 649 -19.50 -35.45 22.15
N ASP A 650 -19.05 -35.34 23.39
CA ASP A 650 -18.48 -34.20 24.11
C ASP A 650 -17.25 -33.52 23.50
N VAL A 651 -17.18 -32.19 23.66
CA VAL A 651 -15.92 -31.46 23.94
C VAL A 651 -16.20 -30.37 24.98
N GLU A 652 -15.42 -30.41 26.06
CA GLU A 652 -15.51 -29.63 27.28
C GLU A 652 -15.37 -28.10 27.12
N SER A 653 -16.11 -27.40 27.98
CA SER A 653 -16.23 -25.94 28.14
C SER A 653 -15.13 -25.35 29.04
N PHE A 654 -14.90 -24.02 28.94
CA PHE A 654 -14.70 -23.10 30.07
C PHE A 654 -14.95 -21.63 29.62
N PRO A 655 -15.27 -20.68 30.54
CA PRO A 655 -16.62 -20.09 30.60
C PRO A 655 -16.70 -18.61 30.19
N SER A 656 -17.92 -18.19 29.84
CA SER A 656 -18.29 -16.79 29.58
C SER A 656 -18.60 -16.03 30.88
N LEU A 657 -17.99 -14.85 31.02
CA LEU A 657 -18.22 -13.94 32.15
C LEU A 657 -19.49 -13.11 31.91
N LYS A 658 -20.61 -13.61 32.44
CA LYS A 658 -21.77 -12.82 32.87
C LYS A 658 -21.89 -13.01 34.37
N GLU A 659 -21.44 -12.03 35.16
CA GLU A 659 -22.00 -11.61 36.47
C GLU A 659 -21.02 -10.67 37.18
N ALA A 660 -21.24 -9.36 37.02
CA ALA A 660 -20.79 -8.35 37.97
C ALA A 660 -21.69 -7.11 37.83
N ALA A 661 -22.94 -7.24 38.23
CA ALA A 661 -23.83 -6.09 38.43
C ALA A 661 -24.74 -6.37 39.62
N SER A 662 -24.30 -5.95 40.82
CA SER A 662 -25.23 -5.62 41.89
C SER A 662 -24.73 -4.37 42.62
N ASN A 663 -25.68 -3.47 42.90
CA ASN A 663 -25.60 -2.24 43.70
C ASN A 663 -25.13 -0.95 43.01
N ALA A 664 -26.06 -0.27 42.31
CA ALA A 664 -26.36 1.14 42.57
C ALA A 664 -27.71 1.57 41.96
N LYS A 665 -28.46 2.36 42.73
CA LYS A 665 -29.87 2.69 42.58
C LYS A 665 -30.20 3.61 41.39
N SER A 666 -31.35 3.31 40.80
CA SER A 666 -32.18 4.08 39.86
C SER A 666 -32.25 5.60 40.13
N LYS A 667 -32.03 6.40 39.08
CA LYS A 667 -32.75 7.67 38.84
C LYS A 667 -33.26 7.69 37.40
N LYS A 668 -34.59 7.63 37.25
CA LYS A 668 -35.32 7.89 36.00
C LYS A 668 -34.89 9.21 35.37
N LYS A 669 -34.51 9.20 34.08
CA LYS A 669 -34.59 10.40 33.23
C LYS A 669 -35.39 10.09 31.97
N LYS A 670 -36.30 11.02 31.69
CA LYS A 670 -37.39 11.05 30.71
C LYS A 670 -36.80 11.31 29.32
N MET A 671 -37.25 10.58 28.29
CA MET A 671 -37.02 10.94 26.87
C MET A 671 -37.77 12.24 26.56
N MET A 672 -37.09 13.21 25.92
CA MET A 672 -37.71 14.37 25.29
C MET A 672 -37.85 14.11 23.78
N THR A 673 -39.00 14.47 23.23
CA THR A 673 -39.32 14.39 21.80
C THR A 673 -39.10 15.73 21.11
N LEU A 674 -38.87 15.69 19.80
CA LEU A 674 -38.42 16.76 18.90
C LEU A 674 -39.36 17.98 18.73
N SER A 675 -40.37 18.16 19.58
CA SER A 675 -41.34 19.25 19.51
C SER A 675 -41.18 20.32 20.60
N GLU A 676 -40.17 20.22 21.46
CA GLU A 676 -39.91 21.18 22.55
C GLU A 676 -38.77 22.18 22.26
N PHE A 677 -38.24 22.24 21.03
CA PHE A 677 -37.10 23.11 20.70
C PHE A 677 -37.45 24.45 20.00
N THR A 678 -38.73 24.79 19.82
CA THR A 678 -39.10 26.00 19.07
C THR A 678 -40.12 26.87 19.80
N SER A 679 -39.65 27.72 20.71
CA SER A 679 -40.27 29.02 21.04
C SER A 679 -39.39 29.86 21.97
N GLY A 680 -38.81 30.96 21.48
CA GLY A 680 -38.27 32.01 22.37
C GLY A 680 -37.13 32.91 21.87
N ARG A 681 -37.42 33.80 20.90
CA ARG A 681 -36.83 35.14 20.68
C ARG A 681 -35.30 35.35 20.64
N GLY A 682 -34.79 35.57 19.42
CA GLY A 682 -34.27 36.90 19.01
C GLY A 682 -32.77 37.17 19.08
N SER A 683 -32.05 36.98 17.96
CA SER A 683 -30.91 37.84 17.61
C SER A 683 -30.88 38.07 16.10
N VAL A 684 -30.86 39.34 15.71
CA VAL A 684 -30.84 39.85 14.33
C VAL A 684 -29.49 39.48 13.68
N GLY A 685 -29.53 38.87 12.50
CA GLY A 685 -28.33 38.62 11.68
C GLY A 685 -27.91 39.87 10.92
N LEU A 686 -26.60 40.03 10.73
CA LEU A 686 -25.98 41.14 9.99
C LEU A 686 -26.48 41.20 8.55
N THR A 687 -26.65 42.41 8.04
CA THR A 687 -27.12 42.69 6.69
C THR A 687 -26.02 42.51 5.64
N GLN A 688 -26.41 42.33 4.39
CA GLN A 688 -25.51 42.07 3.26
C GLN A 688 -24.53 43.23 2.98
N GLN A 689 -24.81 44.45 3.45
CA GLN A 689 -23.88 45.58 3.41
C GLN A 689 -22.83 45.56 4.54
N GLU A 690 -23.13 44.94 5.68
CA GLU A 690 -22.19 44.79 6.80
C GLU A 690 -21.19 43.65 6.58
N ILE A 691 -21.57 42.63 5.80
CA ILE A 691 -20.69 41.53 5.37
C ILE A 691 -19.58 42.03 4.42
N LEU A 692 -19.85 43.10 3.66
CA LEU A 692 -18.90 43.71 2.71
C LEU A 692 -17.81 44.57 3.38
N HIS A 693 -17.83 44.74 4.70
CA HIS A 693 -16.81 45.50 5.46
C HIS A 693 -16.07 44.65 6.51
N LEU A 694 -16.20 43.33 6.46
CA LEU A 694 -15.43 42.43 7.32
C LEU A 694 -13.97 42.35 6.84
N PRO A 695 -12.98 42.51 7.73
CA PRO A 695 -11.57 42.52 7.34
C PRO A 695 -11.13 41.13 6.89
N THR A 696 -10.64 41.05 5.66
CA THR A 696 -10.01 39.85 5.10
C THR A 696 -8.49 39.91 5.31
N GLY A 697 -7.96 38.97 6.10
CA GLY A 697 -6.52 38.67 6.19
C GLY A 697 -5.73 39.42 7.28
N PRO A 698 -4.54 38.89 7.67
CA PRO A 698 -3.70 39.51 8.70
C PRO A 698 -3.05 40.79 8.16
N ARG A 699 -3.12 41.88 8.93
CA ARG A 699 -2.39 43.14 8.67
C ARG A 699 -0.88 42.88 8.61
N GLN A 700 -0.22 43.27 7.51
CA GLN A 700 1.21 43.53 7.53
C GLN A 700 1.49 44.73 8.45
N ARG A 701 2.39 44.57 9.41
CA ARG A 701 2.93 45.70 10.19
C ARG A 701 3.85 46.54 9.32
N SER A 702 3.82 47.85 9.48
CA SER A 702 4.74 48.78 8.81
C SER A 702 6.15 48.68 9.41
N GLU A 703 7.17 49.07 8.63
CA GLU A 703 8.59 49.01 9.05
C GLU A 703 8.88 49.83 10.32
N ASP A 704 8.09 50.87 10.61
CA ASP A 704 8.21 51.67 11.85
C ASP A 704 7.73 50.93 13.11
N GLU A 705 6.86 49.92 12.99
CA GLU A 705 6.43 49.08 14.13
C GLU A 705 7.42 47.96 14.47
N MET A 706 8.44 47.73 13.63
CA MET A 706 9.49 46.73 13.87
C MET A 706 10.74 47.28 14.57
N LEU A 707 10.79 48.60 14.83
CA LEU A 707 11.98 49.28 15.36
C LEU A 707 11.68 50.09 16.64
N GLN A 708 11.11 49.46 17.68
CA GLN A 708 11.23 49.97 19.06
C GLN A 708 11.35 48.81 20.07
N PRO A 709 12.39 48.79 20.93
CA PRO A 709 12.48 47.88 22.06
C PRO A 709 11.92 48.54 23.32
N GLY A 710 10.94 47.91 23.97
CA GLY A 710 10.51 48.26 25.33
C GLY A 710 9.77 47.09 25.97
N THR A 711 10.31 46.43 26.99
CA THR A 711 10.30 46.85 28.41
C THR A 711 8.89 47.12 28.93
N GLU A 712 8.17 46.06 29.31
CA GLU A 712 7.13 46.11 30.36
C GLU A 712 6.80 44.67 30.82
N GLU A 713 7.74 44.05 31.55
CA GLU A 713 7.41 42.83 32.31
C GLU A 713 8.29 42.70 33.58
N GLU A 714 8.54 43.84 34.23
CA GLU A 714 9.25 43.88 35.51
C GLU A 714 8.57 44.87 36.46
N LYS A 715 7.28 44.62 36.77
CA LYS A 715 6.56 45.35 37.83
C LYS A 715 5.27 44.68 38.30
N MET A 716 5.25 43.38 38.53
CA MET A 716 4.21 42.75 39.36
C MET A 716 4.69 41.39 39.90
N LEU A 717 5.53 41.41 40.94
CA LEU A 717 5.76 40.31 41.90
C LEU A 717 6.78 40.74 42.97
N LYS A 718 6.40 41.71 43.81
CA LYS A 718 6.95 41.91 45.16
C LYS A 718 5.84 42.46 46.05
N GLY A 719 5.41 41.69 47.05
CA GLY A 719 4.43 42.12 48.04
C GLY A 719 3.69 41.00 48.75
N SER A 720 4.41 40.11 49.46
CA SER A 720 3.90 39.34 50.60
C SER A 720 5.10 38.96 51.47
N ASP A 721 5.28 39.73 52.56
CA ASP A 721 6.19 39.59 53.71
C ASP A 721 7.69 39.36 53.51
#